data_AF-E4MR64-F1
#
_entry.id   AF-E4MR64-F1
#
_cell.length_a   1.000
_cell.length_b   1.000
_cell.length_c   1.000
_cell.angle_alpha   90.00
_cell.angle_beta   90.00
_cell.angle_gamma   90.00
#
_symmetry.space_group_name_H-M   'P 1'
#
loop_
_entity.id
_entity.type
_entity.pdbx_description
1 polymer ?
#
loop_
_entity_poly.entity_id
_entity_poly.type
_entity_poly.pdbx_seq_one_letter_code
_entity_poly.pdbx_strand_id
1 'polypeptide(L)'
;MKTLNENDIKNVLEIQKLLSFDTYYTLLNGNTDDEQKYERAKREFVRKQSQLLVTDGAQFICGAHKGTFRTNYKWQTINDKGVARQSDVLPENFEFTDGFQILSIGSWQRIASTTTFNEEYPLLFRSTIQITGKMPGNNPPETYNLQFLNAGQNFSYEDTIDQAYEQSVLSEEEGNNKQEEAEPSADCTVRFSLDTSKDNNFGFDSYEVSKKGCKDKEKLKSAYKKLEPFREEYLMPWVSLAQYRYAILKVAVKGKFKEITFKEPKSYFTFEPATITPETQQVKITCNNTITEKEYKVEVLADGKVAGGLMFVENSIKKLKLPINWYNVVVNKDDKGKIKKIVEKQKIEDFCKRAFTPALIEVEINEITTEIDISNVISTFVNKAENKVQNSYLFGSLLCYAVPRTPYQISLFTTFLKKEKEAGDLINYNNGVTLHSTVIQKEDRNALNNFIDESVARSLSKSPNNIDHSYPQDEEFCMMFLANDPYKIQPSVEIPHELMHALGLEHTFEEKEHPNKEHIFRKGSTENYMDYDNTKETTFKWQWDILRKSPYVKLLILIFTLLFSSCKVMSDKELQTISCVCNDSITQEDKKLPIPPPERIKNDSIDSYTTGKGPYTKYTYYLKESTQKMVDYDLKGNIKQSYFSVPYEFIGREFIFDEQGNIKEVINHDEGWKICAFQALAIAKKRAGNNYYHKKVTDPLWQVRKTRLKGKRMWVVHYSNRKFKTISLYIDKDTGKIVKRVKH
;
A
#
# COMPACT_ATOMS: atom_id res chain seq x y z
N MET A 1 41.36 -21.98 1.20
CA MET A 1 39.90 -22.10 1.01
C MET A 1 39.46 -23.53 1.32
N LYS A 2 38.32 -23.71 1.99
CA LYS A 2 37.78 -25.05 2.25
C LYS A 2 37.26 -25.66 0.94
N THR A 3 37.80 -26.82 0.57
CA THR A 3 37.23 -27.70 -0.45
C THR A 3 35.78 -28.01 -0.08
N LEU A 4 34.91 -28.17 -1.08
CA LEU A 4 33.54 -28.64 -0.88
C LEU A 4 33.54 -29.92 -0.03
N ASN A 5 32.61 -30.03 0.93
CA ASN A 5 32.47 -31.27 1.69
C ASN A 5 31.84 -32.36 0.80
N GLU A 6 31.86 -33.62 1.24
CA GLU A 6 31.32 -34.75 0.47
C GLU A 6 29.84 -34.56 0.09
N ASN A 7 29.06 -33.91 0.95
CA ASN A 7 27.64 -33.64 0.70
C ASN A 7 27.45 -32.54 -0.36
N ASP A 8 28.30 -31.52 -0.37
CA ASP A 8 28.31 -30.47 -1.37
C ASP A 8 28.73 -31.02 -2.74
N ILE A 9 29.74 -31.89 -2.80
CA ILE A 9 30.15 -32.58 -4.03
C ILE A 9 28.99 -33.41 -4.59
N LYS A 10 28.30 -34.15 -3.72
CA LYS A 10 27.10 -34.92 -4.11
C LYS A 10 26.01 -34.01 -4.67
N ASN A 11 25.75 -32.88 -4.01
CA ASN A 11 24.77 -31.90 -4.48
C ASN A 11 25.16 -31.27 -5.83
N VAL A 12 26.45 -30.96 -6.06
CA VAL A 12 26.96 -30.47 -7.36
C VAL A 12 26.70 -31.49 -8.47
N LEU A 13 26.94 -32.78 -8.22
CA LEU A 13 26.64 -33.85 -9.16
C LEU A 13 25.13 -33.97 -9.44
N GLU A 14 24.30 -33.84 -8.41
CA GLU A 14 22.84 -33.91 -8.52
C GLU A 14 22.30 -32.80 -9.42
N ILE A 15 22.83 -31.56 -9.33
CA ILE A 15 22.34 -30.41 -10.10
C ILE A 15 23.20 -30.03 -11.31
N GLN A 16 24.09 -30.91 -11.79
CA GLN A 16 25.03 -30.61 -12.88
C GLN A 16 24.39 -29.96 -14.12
N LYS A 17 23.14 -30.33 -14.46
CA LYS A 17 22.42 -29.79 -15.63
C LYS A 17 21.93 -28.34 -15.45
N LEU A 18 21.96 -27.83 -14.22
CA LEU A 18 21.57 -26.46 -13.86
C LEU A 18 22.74 -25.50 -13.76
N LEU A 19 23.97 -26.03 -13.72
CA LEU A 19 25.20 -25.26 -13.58
C LEU A 19 25.79 -24.98 -14.96
N SER A 20 26.44 -23.83 -15.10
CA SER A 20 27.31 -23.57 -16.25
C SER A 20 28.42 -24.61 -16.33
N PHE A 21 28.87 -24.92 -17.55
CA PHE A 21 29.98 -25.86 -17.77
C PHE A 21 31.21 -25.47 -16.94
N ASP A 22 31.52 -24.17 -16.91
CA ASP A 22 32.63 -23.63 -16.13
C ASP A 22 32.44 -23.85 -14.63
N THR A 23 31.25 -23.61 -14.08
CA THR A 23 30.96 -23.82 -12.66
C THR A 23 31.05 -25.29 -12.27
N TYR A 24 30.41 -26.18 -13.04
CA TYR A 24 30.47 -27.62 -12.79
C TYR A 24 31.92 -28.13 -12.80
N TYR A 25 32.70 -27.73 -13.81
CA TYR A 25 34.10 -28.14 -13.95
C TYR A 25 34.99 -27.55 -12.85
N THR A 26 34.80 -26.28 -12.48
CA THR A 26 35.57 -25.62 -11.41
C THR A 26 35.32 -26.25 -10.04
N LEU A 27 34.06 -26.57 -9.71
CA LEU A 27 33.71 -27.14 -8.41
C LEU A 27 34.15 -28.61 -8.27
N LEU A 28 34.06 -29.42 -9.33
CA LEU A 28 34.45 -30.83 -9.27
C LEU A 28 35.98 -31.06 -9.27
N ASN A 29 36.73 -30.25 -10.03
CA ASN A 29 38.18 -30.41 -10.09
C ASN A 29 38.90 -29.73 -8.92
N GLY A 30 38.16 -29.02 -8.05
CA GLY A 30 38.75 -28.28 -6.93
C GLY A 30 39.82 -27.28 -7.35
N ASN A 31 39.71 -26.72 -8.58
CA ASN A 31 40.72 -25.79 -9.08
C ASN A 31 40.59 -24.46 -8.32
N THR A 32 41.45 -24.28 -7.33
CA THR A 32 41.56 -23.08 -6.48
C THR A 32 42.63 -22.10 -6.95
N ASP A 33 43.27 -22.34 -8.11
CA ASP A 33 44.35 -21.49 -8.62
C ASP A 33 43.82 -20.11 -9.07
N ASP A 34 42.53 -20.03 -9.36
CA ASP A 34 41.79 -18.79 -9.62
C ASP A 34 40.67 -18.63 -8.58
N GLU A 35 41.00 -17.91 -7.50
CA GLU A 35 40.13 -17.64 -6.36
C GLU A 35 38.81 -16.97 -6.77
N GLN A 36 38.88 -16.03 -7.73
CA GLN A 36 37.70 -15.34 -8.23
C GLN A 36 36.79 -16.24 -9.05
N LYS A 37 37.36 -17.16 -9.83
CA LYS A 37 36.62 -18.16 -10.58
C LYS A 37 35.97 -19.19 -9.66
N TYR A 38 36.66 -19.63 -8.61
CA TYR A 38 36.11 -20.55 -7.62
C TYR A 38 34.94 -19.93 -6.84
N GLU A 39 35.08 -18.68 -6.39
CA GLU A 39 33.98 -17.97 -5.69
C GLU A 39 32.77 -17.74 -6.60
N ARG A 40 32.99 -17.38 -7.86
CA ARG A 40 31.90 -17.25 -8.83
C ARG A 40 31.16 -18.58 -9.03
N ALA A 41 31.90 -19.68 -9.12
CA ALA A 41 31.33 -21.02 -9.27
C ALA A 41 30.54 -21.45 -8.01
N LYS A 42 31.10 -21.22 -6.82
CA LYS A 42 30.45 -21.53 -5.54
C LYS A 42 29.15 -20.72 -5.39
N ARG A 43 29.16 -19.45 -5.77
CA ARG A 43 28.00 -18.56 -5.77
C ARG A 43 26.90 -19.01 -6.72
N GLU A 44 27.25 -19.39 -7.95
CA GLU A 44 26.27 -19.97 -8.90
C GLU A 44 25.66 -21.26 -8.33
N PHE A 45 26.48 -22.15 -7.77
CA PHE A 45 26.01 -23.39 -7.14
C PHE A 45 25.01 -23.14 -6.01
N VAL A 46 25.36 -22.31 -5.03
CA VAL A 46 24.48 -21.98 -3.89
C VAL A 46 23.16 -21.37 -4.37
N ARG A 47 23.22 -20.46 -5.37
CA ARG A 47 22.01 -19.88 -5.97
C ARG A 47 21.10 -20.94 -6.57
N LYS A 48 21.63 -21.80 -7.43
CA LYS A 48 20.85 -22.86 -8.11
C LYS A 48 20.30 -23.88 -7.13
N GLN A 49 21.09 -24.25 -6.12
CA GLN A 49 20.68 -25.18 -5.08
C GLN A 49 19.54 -24.60 -4.23
N SER A 50 19.59 -23.31 -3.89
CA SER A 50 18.56 -22.62 -3.10
C SER A 50 17.17 -22.59 -3.77
N GLN A 51 17.11 -22.84 -5.09
CA GLN A 51 15.91 -22.77 -5.92
C GLN A 51 15.27 -24.14 -6.19
N LEU A 52 15.82 -25.22 -5.62
CA LEU A 52 15.27 -26.57 -5.72
C LEU A 52 14.09 -26.73 -4.75
N LEU A 53 13.04 -27.45 -5.17
CA LEU A 53 11.95 -27.84 -4.29
C LEU A 53 12.36 -29.04 -3.45
N VAL A 54 11.90 -29.08 -2.21
CA VAL A 54 12.03 -30.25 -1.34
C VAL A 54 10.96 -31.26 -1.72
N THR A 55 11.38 -32.52 -1.88
CA THR A 55 10.49 -33.64 -2.19
C THR A 55 10.49 -34.68 -1.08
N ASP A 56 9.50 -35.56 -1.10
CA ASP A 56 9.35 -36.68 -0.17
C ASP A 56 10.63 -37.52 -0.10
N GLY A 57 11.10 -37.76 1.12
CA GLY A 57 12.38 -38.44 1.36
C GLY A 57 13.61 -37.52 1.40
N ALA A 58 13.44 -36.20 1.34
CA ALA A 58 14.54 -35.26 1.51
C ALA A 58 15.16 -35.41 2.91
N GLN A 59 16.50 -35.38 2.97
CA GLN A 59 17.21 -35.52 4.25
C GLN A 59 17.42 -34.14 4.87
N PHE A 60 17.40 -34.08 6.20
CA PHE A 60 17.64 -32.85 6.95
C PHE A 60 18.54 -33.08 8.16
N ILE A 61 19.07 -31.96 8.68
CA ILE A 61 19.74 -31.88 9.96
C ILE A 61 19.05 -30.81 10.84
N CYS A 62 18.94 -31.07 12.13
CA CYS A 62 18.33 -30.19 13.12
C CYS A 62 19.18 -30.27 14.41
N GLY A 63 20.14 -29.34 14.56
CA GLY A 63 21.17 -29.46 15.59
C GLY A 63 22.10 -30.64 15.32
N ALA A 64 22.26 -31.56 16.27
CA ALA A 64 23.00 -32.81 16.09
C ALA A 64 22.14 -33.93 15.44
N HIS A 65 20.82 -33.74 15.33
CA HIS A 65 19.88 -34.77 14.93
C HIS A 65 19.70 -34.80 13.42
N LYS A 66 19.72 -36.00 12.82
CA LYS A 66 19.45 -36.21 11.39
C LYS A 66 18.09 -36.86 11.19
N GLY A 67 17.47 -36.57 10.06
CA GLY A 67 16.18 -37.15 9.75
C GLY A 67 15.81 -37.10 8.28
N THR A 68 14.64 -37.67 7.99
CA THR A 68 14.03 -37.68 6.66
C THR A 68 12.68 -36.98 6.73
N PHE A 69 12.43 -36.10 5.76
CA PHE A 69 11.18 -35.37 5.63
C PHE A 69 10.17 -36.14 4.79
N ARG A 70 8.94 -36.24 5.29
CA ARG A 70 7.82 -36.91 4.62
C ARG A 70 6.70 -35.92 4.30
N THR A 71 6.01 -36.18 3.19
CA THR A 71 4.88 -35.38 2.74
C THR A 71 3.57 -36.17 2.84
N ASN A 72 2.49 -35.53 3.26
CA ASN A 72 1.22 -36.23 3.51
C ASN A 72 0.35 -36.41 2.25
N TYR A 73 0.78 -35.93 1.08
CA TYR A 73 -0.05 -35.87 -0.12
C TYR A 73 0.67 -36.43 -1.36
N LYS A 74 0.13 -37.54 -1.90
CA LYS A 74 0.74 -38.30 -3.01
C LYS A 74 0.31 -37.91 -4.42
N TRP A 75 -0.52 -36.87 -4.57
CA TRP A 75 -1.17 -36.53 -5.86
C TRP A 75 -0.36 -35.56 -6.73
N GLN A 76 0.66 -34.89 -6.16
CA GLN A 76 1.58 -34.02 -6.89
C GLN A 76 3.00 -34.49 -6.62
N THR A 77 3.55 -35.15 -7.63
CA THR A 77 4.85 -35.78 -7.54
C THR A 77 5.85 -35.14 -8.50
N ILE A 78 7.09 -35.06 -8.05
CA ILE A 78 8.27 -34.84 -8.88
C ILE A 78 9.11 -36.10 -8.75
N ASN A 79 9.42 -36.77 -9.87
CA ASN A 79 10.08 -38.08 -9.87
C ASN A 79 9.37 -39.09 -8.92
N ASP A 80 8.05 -39.15 -8.98
CA ASP A 80 7.19 -40.00 -8.15
C ASP A 80 7.25 -39.74 -6.63
N LYS A 81 7.87 -38.63 -6.21
CA LYS A 81 7.94 -38.17 -4.81
C LYS A 81 7.06 -36.94 -4.58
N GLY A 82 6.30 -36.93 -3.48
CA GLY A 82 5.45 -35.79 -3.12
C GLY A 82 6.22 -34.49 -2.95
N VAL A 83 5.64 -33.35 -3.33
CA VAL A 83 6.27 -32.03 -3.15
C VAL A 83 5.97 -31.51 -1.74
N ALA A 84 7.00 -31.13 -1.00
CA ALA A 84 6.89 -30.57 0.34
C ALA A 84 6.31 -29.14 0.29
N ARG A 85 5.42 -28.81 1.23
CA ARG A 85 4.68 -27.54 1.28
C ARG A 85 4.71 -26.93 2.67
N GLN A 86 4.38 -25.63 2.74
CA GLN A 86 4.34 -24.89 4.00
C GLN A 86 3.38 -25.46 5.07
N SER A 87 2.40 -26.29 4.68
CA SER A 87 1.47 -26.96 5.61
C SER A 87 2.00 -28.30 6.11
N ASP A 88 3.11 -28.79 5.57
CA ASP A 88 3.76 -30.02 6.01
C ASP A 88 4.57 -29.73 7.31
N VAL A 89 3.84 -29.38 8.37
CA VAL A 89 4.36 -29.04 9.71
C VAL A 89 3.89 -30.03 10.78
N LEU A 90 3.31 -31.17 10.37
CA LEU A 90 2.87 -32.19 11.32
C LEU A 90 4.09 -32.96 11.88
N PRO A 91 4.11 -33.31 13.18
CA PRO A 91 5.22 -34.08 13.75
C PRO A 91 5.54 -35.38 13.00
N GLU A 92 4.52 -36.06 12.45
CA GLU A 92 4.72 -37.27 11.63
C GLU A 92 5.51 -37.06 10.33
N ASN A 93 5.66 -35.81 9.88
CA ASN A 93 6.43 -35.47 8.68
C ASN A 93 7.94 -35.48 8.92
N PHE A 94 8.38 -35.56 10.18
CA PHE A 94 9.78 -35.49 10.57
C PHE A 94 10.20 -36.80 11.20
N GLU A 95 10.95 -37.61 10.45
CA GLU A 95 11.45 -38.90 10.93
C GLU A 95 12.91 -38.76 11.37
N PHE A 96 13.14 -38.63 12.67
CA PHE A 96 14.47 -38.55 13.27
C PHE A 96 15.11 -39.93 13.41
N THR A 97 16.36 -40.07 12.97
CA THR A 97 17.07 -41.37 12.96
C THR A 97 17.51 -41.83 14.35
N ASP A 98 17.59 -40.93 15.31
CA ASP A 98 18.06 -41.16 16.68
C ASP A 98 16.92 -41.21 17.71
N GLY A 99 15.67 -41.08 17.28
CA GLY A 99 14.50 -41.14 18.15
C GLY A 99 14.17 -39.81 18.86
N PHE A 100 14.75 -38.68 18.43
CA PHE A 100 14.39 -37.34 18.93
C PHE A 100 12.88 -37.08 18.83
N GLN A 101 12.27 -36.71 19.96
CA GLN A 101 10.83 -36.51 20.08
C GLN A 101 10.47 -35.04 19.98
N ILE A 102 9.65 -34.68 18.99
CA ILE A 102 9.19 -33.31 18.79
C ILE A 102 8.17 -32.92 19.87
N LEU A 103 8.40 -31.77 20.51
CA LEU A 103 7.50 -31.15 21.46
C LEU A 103 6.70 -30.01 20.83
N SER A 104 7.34 -29.21 19.97
CA SER A 104 6.69 -28.16 19.20
C SER A 104 7.41 -27.89 17.88
N ILE A 105 6.63 -27.37 16.92
CA ILE A 105 7.07 -27.06 15.56
C ILE A 105 6.69 -25.60 15.28
N GLY A 106 7.64 -24.83 14.78
CA GLY A 106 7.43 -23.45 14.37
C GLY A 106 6.73 -23.32 13.02
N SER A 107 7.05 -22.25 12.29
CA SER A 107 6.56 -22.03 10.92
C SER A 107 7.72 -21.97 9.95
N TRP A 108 7.53 -22.53 8.75
CA TRP A 108 8.53 -22.50 7.70
C TRP A 108 8.94 -21.07 7.34
N GLN A 109 10.25 -20.87 7.22
CA GLN A 109 10.90 -19.66 6.74
C GLN A 109 11.60 -19.97 5.41
N ARG A 110 11.90 -18.93 4.61
CA ARG A 110 12.61 -19.04 3.33
C ARG A 110 11.95 -20.03 2.35
N ILE A 111 10.62 -20.04 2.32
CA ILE A 111 9.80 -20.82 1.38
C ILE A 111 9.76 -20.15 0.01
N ALA A 112 9.16 -20.84 -0.96
CA ALA A 112 8.93 -20.28 -2.29
C ALA A 112 8.10 -18.98 -2.24
N SER A 113 8.36 -18.07 -3.17
CA SER A 113 7.71 -16.76 -3.21
C SER A 113 6.93 -16.50 -4.50
N THR A 114 7.24 -17.25 -5.57
CA THR A 114 6.70 -17.02 -6.92
C THR A 114 5.90 -18.18 -7.49
N THR A 115 6.08 -19.39 -6.96
CA THR A 115 5.42 -20.62 -7.44
C THR A 115 4.63 -21.26 -6.30
N THR A 116 3.40 -21.69 -6.54
CA THR A 116 2.58 -22.43 -5.57
C THR A 116 2.14 -23.79 -6.11
N PHE A 117 2.02 -24.77 -5.22
CA PHE A 117 1.50 -26.11 -5.48
C PHE A 117 0.23 -26.27 -4.63
N ASN A 118 -0.93 -26.35 -5.29
CA ASN A 118 -2.24 -26.34 -4.62
C ASN A 118 -2.44 -25.16 -3.66
N GLU A 119 -2.12 -23.95 -4.12
CA GLU A 119 -2.28 -22.70 -3.34
C GLU A 119 -1.40 -22.61 -2.09
N GLU A 120 -0.52 -23.60 -1.89
CA GLU A 120 0.50 -23.60 -0.85
C GLU A 120 1.87 -23.32 -1.47
N TYR A 121 2.69 -22.60 -0.75
CA TYR A 121 4.08 -22.40 -1.13
C TYR A 121 4.85 -23.70 -0.90
N PRO A 122 5.49 -24.28 -1.94
CA PRO A 122 6.37 -25.41 -1.75
C PRO A 122 7.59 -24.99 -0.92
N LEU A 123 8.17 -25.95 -0.22
CA LEU A 123 9.43 -25.75 0.48
C LEU A 123 10.57 -25.77 -0.54
N LEU A 124 11.50 -24.84 -0.36
CA LEU A 124 12.75 -24.79 -1.11
C LEU A 124 13.85 -25.47 -0.30
N PHE A 125 14.94 -25.85 -0.96
CA PHE A 125 16.13 -26.39 -0.28
C PHE A 125 16.66 -25.45 0.82
N ARG A 126 16.51 -24.14 0.60
CA ARG A 126 16.87 -23.09 1.57
C ARG A 126 15.88 -22.91 2.72
N SER A 127 14.74 -23.61 2.70
CA SER A 127 13.71 -23.48 3.72
C SER A 127 14.18 -24.00 5.07
N THR A 128 13.76 -23.33 6.13
CA THR A 128 14.11 -23.70 7.50
C THR A 128 12.90 -23.61 8.41
N ILE A 129 12.86 -24.43 9.45
CA ILE A 129 11.80 -24.42 10.46
C ILE A 129 12.41 -24.67 11.83
N GLN A 130 11.95 -23.95 12.84
CA GLN A 130 12.36 -24.18 14.21
C GLN A 130 11.64 -25.41 14.77
N ILE A 131 12.38 -26.34 15.35
CA ILE A 131 11.85 -27.53 16.02
C ILE A 131 12.38 -27.52 17.46
N THR A 132 11.46 -27.65 18.42
CA THR A 132 11.80 -27.92 19.81
C THR A 132 11.43 -29.37 20.12
N GLY A 133 12.37 -30.13 20.66
CA GLY A 133 12.16 -31.53 21.00
C GLY A 133 13.10 -32.00 22.11
N LYS A 134 13.12 -33.30 22.39
CA LYS A 134 14.02 -33.90 23.37
C LYS A 134 14.33 -35.35 23.01
N MET A 135 15.49 -35.83 23.44
CA MET A 135 15.79 -37.26 23.39
C MET A 135 14.95 -38.06 24.40
N PRO A 136 14.63 -39.33 24.10
CA PRO A 136 14.06 -40.24 25.08
C PRO A 136 15.01 -40.45 26.28
N GLY A 137 14.48 -40.40 27.50
CA GLY A 137 15.28 -40.35 28.73
C GLY A 137 15.62 -38.91 29.12
N ASN A 138 15.57 -38.60 30.42
CA ASN A 138 15.38 -37.29 31.07
C ASN A 138 16.36 -36.15 30.68
N ASN A 139 16.38 -35.78 29.40
CA ASN A 139 17.20 -34.72 28.82
C ASN A 139 16.37 -33.43 28.69
N PRO A 140 17.00 -32.25 28.87
CA PRO A 140 16.32 -30.99 28.67
C PRO A 140 15.83 -30.84 27.22
N PRO A 141 14.72 -30.11 26.99
CA PRO A 141 14.31 -29.76 25.63
C PRO A 141 15.39 -28.96 24.88
N GLU A 142 15.61 -29.32 23.63
CA GLU A 142 16.56 -28.69 22.71
C GLU A 142 15.76 -27.99 21.60
N THR A 143 16.25 -26.84 21.11
CA THR A 143 15.59 -26.06 20.05
C THR A 143 16.59 -25.71 18.96
N TYR A 144 16.31 -26.12 17.73
CA TYR A 144 17.17 -25.89 16.57
C TYR A 144 16.37 -25.53 15.32
N ASN A 145 17.05 -24.88 14.37
CA ASN A 145 16.52 -24.67 13.02
C ASN A 145 16.92 -25.85 12.14
N LEU A 146 15.93 -26.49 11.54
CA LEU A 146 16.12 -27.57 10.56
C LEU A 146 16.66 -27.01 9.24
N GLN A 147 17.61 -27.71 8.64
CA GLN A 147 18.17 -27.43 7.31
C GLN A 147 18.17 -28.70 6.45
N PHE A 148 17.83 -28.57 5.17
CA PHE A 148 17.87 -29.68 4.22
C PHE A 148 19.31 -29.99 3.78
N LEU A 149 19.62 -31.27 3.68
CA LEU A 149 20.91 -31.80 3.19
C LEU A 149 20.86 -32.14 1.70
N ASN A 150 19.65 -32.45 1.19
CA ASN A 150 19.34 -32.57 -0.24
C ASN A 150 17.90 -32.12 -0.53
N ALA A 151 17.58 -31.87 -1.79
CA ALA A 151 16.24 -31.51 -2.24
C ALA A 151 15.42 -32.72 -2.75
N GLY A 152 16.09 -33.83 -3.06
CA GLY A 152 15.49 -35.04 -3.63
C GLY A 152 15.12 -34.93 -5.13
N GLN A 153 15.50 -33.84 -5.79
CA GLN A 153 15.28 -33.55 -7.22
C GLN A 153 16.43 -32.73 -7.83
N ASN A 154 16.52 -32.68 -9.17
CA ASN A 154 17.65 -32.10 -9.92
C ASN A 154 17.27 -30.97 -10.90
N PHE A 155 16.17 -30.25 -10.64
CA PHE A 155 15.76 -29.11 -11.44
C PHE A 155 15.13 -27.99 -10.59
N SER A 156 15.28 -26.73 -11.02
CA SER A 156 14.85 -25.53 -10.28
C SER A 156 13.46 -25.06 -10.71
N TYR A 157 12.66 -24.56 -9.75
CA TYR A 157 11.29 -24.08 -9.98
C TYR A 157 11.05 -22.61 -9.60
N GLU A 158 12.05 -21.97 -9.00
CA GLU A 158 11.99 -20.60 -8.50
C GLU A 158 13.03 -19.75 -9.23
N ASP A 159 12.60 -18.65 -9.85
CA ASP A 159 13.49 -17.69 -10.51
C ASP A 159 14.06 -16.63 -9.52
N THR A 160 13.57 -16.61 -8.27
CA THR A 160 13.98 -15.64 -7.25
C THR A 160 15.29 -16.04 -6.58
N ILE A 161 16.12 -15.03 -6.33
CA ILE A 161 17.40 -15.16 -5.63
C ILE A 161 17.17 -14.84 -4.15
N ASP A 162 17.58 -15.73 -3.25
CA ASP A 162 17.65 -15.45 -1.81
C ASP A 162 19.10 -15.12 -1.44
N GLN A 163 19.40 -13.83 -1.51
CA GLN A 163 20.72 -13.30 -1.23
C GLN A 163 21.14 -13.52 0.23
N ALA A 164 20.18 -13.57 1.17
CA ALA A 164 20.48 -13.83 2.58
C ALA A 164 20.88 -15.30 2.80
N TYR A 165 20.26 -16.24 2.09
CA TYR A 165 20.71 -17.63 2.07
C TYR A 165 22.06 -17.79 1.39
N GLU A 166 22.25 -17.16 0.23
CA GLU A 166 23.52 -17.14 -0.50
C GLU A 166 24.68 -16.68 0.38
N GLN A 167 24.51 -15.55 1.07
CA GLN A 167 25.49 -15.02 2.04
C GLN A 167 25.77 -16.04 3.16
N SER A 168 24.71 -16.53 3.81
CA SER A 168 24.85 -17.45 4.96
C SER A 168 25.59 -18.76 4.63
N VAL A 169 25.41 -19.32 3.43
CA VAL A 169 26.04 -20.59 3.03
C VAL A 169 27.45 -20.39 2.52
N LEU A 170 27.73 -19.28 1.84
CA LEU A 170 29.08 -19.02 1.30
C LEU A 170 30.12 -18.78 2.39
N SER A 171 29.71 -18.73 3.67
CA SER A 171 30.54 -18.24 4.77
C SER A 171 31.02 -16.82 4.49
N GLU A 172 30.24 -16.07 3.70
CA GLU A 172 30.12 -14.63 3.92
C GLU A 172 29.34 -14.55 5.22
N GLU A 173 30.03 -14.76 6.34
CA GLU A 173 29.43 -14.73 7.67
C GLU A 173 28.46 -13.56 7.69
N GLU A 174 27.25 -13.79 8.22
CA GLU A 174 26.66 -12.78 9.07
C GLU A 174 27.78 -12.41 10.01
N GLY A 175 28.50 -11.34 9.67
CA GLY A 175 29.32 -10.65 10.61
C GLY A 175 28.34 -10.40 11.74
N ASN A 176 28.49 -11.18 12.81
CA ASN A 176 28.36 -10.65 14.14
C ASN A 176 28.90 -9.24 14.03
N ASN A 177 28.01 -8.25 13.93
CA ASN A 177 28.36 -6.86 14.03
C ASN A 177 28.74 -6.62 15.50
N LYS A 178 29.79 -7.28 15.99
CA LYS A 178 30.96 -6.50 16.30
C LYS A 178 31.55 -6.15 14.95
N GLN A 179 31.23 -4.95 14.49
CA GLN A 179 32.04 -4.29 13.50
C GLN A 179 33.50 -4.60 13.86
N GLU A 180 34.30 -5.10 12.91
CA GLU A 180 35.64 -4.55 12.89
C GLU A 180 35.42 -3.07 12.66
N GLU A 181 35.42 -2.33 13.77
CA GLU A 181 35.49 -0.88 13.80
C GLU A 181 36.74 -0.59 12.99
N ALA A 182 36.54 -0.17 11.73
CA ALA A 182 37.62 0.45 10.99
C ALA A 182 38.15 1.55 11.91
N GLU A 183 39.44 1.49 12.24
CA GLU A 183 40.01 2.41 13.22
C GLU A 183 39.60 3.84 12.85
N PRO A 184 39.16 4.64 13.83
CA PRO A 184 38.75 6.00 13.55
C PRO A 184 39.94 6.79 13.02
N SER A 185 39.66 7.74 12.13
CA SER A 185 40.67 8.69 11.72
C SER A 185 40.91 9.66 12.87
N ALA A 186 42.03 9.54 13.58
CA ALA A 186 42.40 10.47 14.65
C ALA A 186 42.63 11.91 14.14
N ASP A 187 42.78 12.08 12.83
CA ASP A 187 43.24 13.32 12.18
C ASP A 187 42.30 13.84 11.07
N CYS A 188 41.15 13.20 10.82
CA CYS A 188 40.17 13.65 9.82
C CYS A 188 38.71 13.50 10.30
N THR A 189 37.86 14.48 10.00
CA THR A 189 36.42 14.44 10.27
C THR A 189 35.64 15.04 9.11
N VAL A 190 34.61 14.32 8.65
CA VAL A 190 33.73 14.69 7.54
C VAL A 190 32.33 14.92 8.08
N ARG A 191 31.82 16.15 7.96
CA ARG A 191 30.48 16.53 8.41
C ARG A 191 29.60 16.93 7.23
N PHE A 192 28.32 16.62 7.34
CA PHE A 192 27.30 16.97 6.35
C PHE A 192 26.33 18.01 6.89
N SER A 193 25.89 18.92 6.02
CA SER A 193 24.87 19.91 6.36
C SER A 193 23.98 20.22 5.15
N LEU A 194 22.82 20.83 5.43
CA LEU A 194 21.93 21.30 4.38
C LEU A 194 22.51 22.52 3.66
N ASP A 195 22.22 22.61 2.37
CA ASP A 195 22.31 23.87 1.65
C ASP A 195 21.02 24.66 1.82
N THR A 196 20.99 25.59 2.79
CA THR A 196 19.82 26.43 3.11
C THR A 196 19.44 27.42 2.01
N SER A 197 20.22 27.51 0.93
CA SER A 197 19.90 28.32 -0.25
C SER A 197 19.05 27.57 -1.30
N LYS A 198 18.76 26.29 -1.06
CA LYS A 198 18.02 25.41 -2.00
C LYS A 198 16.81 24.80 -1.31
N ASP A 199 15.69 24.73 -2.03
CA ASP A 199 14.55 23.92 -1.62
C ASP A 199 14.92 22.44 -1.64
N ASN A 200 14.94 21.81 -0.46
CA ASN A 200 15.34 20.42 -0.29
C ASN A 200 14.10 19.54 -0.15
N ASN A 201 13.82 18.71 -1.17
CA ASN A 201 12.72 17.74 -1.15
C ASN A 201 13.16 16.40 -0.54
N PHE A 202 13.72 16.43 0.67
CA PHE A 202 14.12 15.27 1.47
C PHE A 202 14.19 15.66 2.95
N GLY A 203 14.19 14.69 3.87
CA GLY A 203 14.35 14.98 5.30
C GLY A 203 15.80 14.97 5.71
N PHE A 204 16.21 15.95 6.52
CA PHE A 204 17.52 16.00 7.14
C PHE A 204 17.39 16.57 8.55
N ASP A 205 17.92 15.86 9.54
CA ASP A 205 17.91 16.28 10.93
C ASP A 205 19.28 16.01 11.55
N SER A 206 19.92 17.04 12.08
CA SER A 206 21.21 16.94 12.74
C SER A 206 21.15 17.59 14.12
N TYR A 207 21.87 17.01 15.09
CA TYR A 207 21.92 17.56 16.44
C TYR A 207 22.39 19.03 16.46
N GLU A 208 23.31 19.41 15.58
CA GLU A 208 23.83 20.79 15.50
C GLU A 208 22.76 21.82 15.15
N VAL A 209 21.80 21.43 14.30
CA VAL A 209 20.64 22.25 13.96
C VAL A 209 19.60 22.17 15.09
N SER A 210 19.30 20.96 15.54
CA SER A 210 18.17 20.69 16.43
C SER A 210 18.43 21.03 17.89
N LYS A 211 19.69 21.20 18.33
CA LYS A 211 19.99 21.64 19.70
C LYS A 211 19.69 23.13 19.94
N LYS A 212 19.51 23.91 18.88
CA LYS A 212 19.17 25.34 19.00
C LYS A 212 17.81 25.46 19.70
N GLY A 213 17.75 26.26 20.76
CA GLY A 213 16.51 26.48 21.49
C GLY A 213 16.04 25.34 22.41
N CYS A 214 16.60 24.13 22.31
CA CYS A 214 16.24 22.99 23.16
C CYS A 214 16.59 23.26 24.64
N LYS A 215 15.63 23.04 25.54
CA LYS A 215 15.83 23.20 27.00
C LYS A 215 16.68 22.06 27.59
N ASP A 216 16.56 20.84 27.06
CA ASP A 216 17.29 19.66 27.52
C ASP A 216 18.10 19.04 26.36
N LYS A 217 19.31 19.55 26.19
CA LYS A 217 20.21 19.16 25.11
C LYS A 217 20.72 17.73 25.27
N GLU A 218 20.95 17.26 26.49
CA GLU A 218 21.46 15.91 26.74
C GLU A 218 20.40 14.85 26.44
N LYS A 219 19.13 15.10 26.81
CA LYS A 219 18.02 14.24 26.37
C LYS A 219 17.92 14.21 24.85
N LEU A 220 18.04 15.36 24.17
CA LEU A 220 18.01 15.43 22.71
C LEU A 220 19.17 14.68 22.05
N LYS A 221 20.38 14.72 22.61
CA LYS A 221 21.54 13.97 22.08
C LYS A 221 21.26 12.49 21.95
N SER A 222 20.50 11.90 22.87
CA SER A 222 20.15 10.47 22.85
C SER A 222 19.38 10.02 21.60
N ALA A 223 18.75 10.95 20.88
CA ALA A 223 18.07 10.69 19.61
C ALA A 223 19.03 10.53 18.41
N TYR A 224 20.31 10.82 18.59
CA TYR A 224 21.33 10.72 17.54
C TYR A 224 22.33 9.61 17.86
N LYS A 225 22.79 8.93 16.81
CA LYS A 225 23.79 7.87 16.96
C LYS A 225 25.18 8.47 17.02
N LYS A 226 25.90 8.14 18.08
CA LYS A 226 27.30 8.52 18.26
C LYS A 226 28.19 7.67 17.36
N LEU A 227 29.23 8.29 16.81
CA LEU A 227 30.30 7.62 16.11
C LEU A 227 31.56 7.78 16.97
N GLU A 228 32.20 6.66 17.28
CA GLU A 228 33.41 6.57 18.11
C GLU A 228 34.47 5.78 17.34
N PRO A 229 35.75 5.89 17.72
CA PRO A 229 36.36 6.88 18.62
C PRO A 229 36.80 8.19 17.92
N PHE A 230 36.07 9.29 18.08
CA PHE A 230 36.50 10.62 17.58
C PHE A 230 37.00 11.50 18.74
N ARG A 231 38.00 12.36 18.49
CA ARG A 231 38.49 13.32 19.52
C ARG A 231 37.39 14.29 19.97
N GLU A 232 36.53 14.68 19.04
CA GLU A 232 35.32 15.46 19.30
C GLU A 232 34.10 14.57 19.11
N GLU A 233 33.07 14.75 19.94
CA GLU A 233 31.81 14.03 19.80
C GLU A 233 31.23 14.20 18.38
N TYR A 234 31.01 13.06 17.71
CA TYR A 234 30.39 13.01 16.40
C TYR A 234 29.01 12.34 16.51
N LEU A 235 27.96 13.11 16.25
CA LEU A 235 26.59 12.62 16.18
C LEU A 235 26.15 12.59 14.72
N MET A 236 25.81 11.40 14.22
CA MET A 236 25.39 11.22 12.83
C MET A 236 24.04 11.89 12.58
N PRO A 237 23.89 12.70 11.51
CA PRO A 237 22.61 13.25 11.13
C PRO A 237 21.72 12.17 10.52
N TRP A 238 20.41 12.34 10.69
CA TRP A 238 19.37 11.56 10.06
C TRP A 238 19.02 12.10 8.68
N VAL A 239 18.81 11.20 7.73
CA VAL A 239 18.43 11.47 6.35
C VAL A 239 17.21 10.62 6.00
N SER A 240 16.23 11.26 5.39
CA SER A 240 15.01 10.62 4.89
C SER A 240 14.90 10.88 3.40
N LEU A 241 15.02 9.82 2.59
CA LEU A 241 15.14 9.93 1.15
C LEU A 241 14.38 8.79 0.46
N ALA A 242 13.33 9.14 -0.28
CA ALA A 242 12.55 8.18 -1.05
C ALA A 242 13.39 7.51 -2.15
N GLN A 243 13.00 6.30 -2.52
CA GLN A 243 13.56 5.58 -3.66
C GLN A 243 13.49 6.43 -4.94
N TYR A 244 14.56 6.41 -5.73
CA TYR A 244 14.77 7.18 -6.96
C TYR A 244 14.76 8.71 -6.78
N ARG A 245 14.90 9.19 -5.54
CA ARG A 245 15.15 10.60 -5.24
C ARG A 245 16.61 10.81 -4.85
N TYR A 246 17.01 12.07 -4.85
CA TYR A 246 18.35 12.47 -4.45
C TYR A 246 18.32 13.56 -3.38
N ALA A 247 19.34 13.54 -2.51
CA ALA A 247 19.65 14.60 -1.57
C ALA A 247 20.95 15.27 -2.02
N ILE A 248 21.06 16.58 -1.83
CA ILE A 248 22.32 17.32 -2.01
C ILE A 248 22.73 17.85 -0.64
N LEU A 249 23.90 17.42 -0.17
CA LEU A 249 24.44 17.82 1.12
C LEU A 249 25.75 18.58 0.93
N LYS A 250 25.93 19.65 1.69
CA LYS A 250 27.24 20.30 1.84
C LYS A 250 28.16 19.38 2.62
N VAL A 251 29.42 19.36 2.23
CA VAL A 251 30.46 18.58 2.88
C VAL A 251 31.45 19.55 3.50
N ALA A 252 31.75 19.35 4.79
CA ALA A 252 32.83 20.04 5.49
C ALA A 252 33.82 19.01 6.00
N VAL A 253 35.06 19.09 5.53
CA VAL A 253 36.15 18.21 5.96
C VAL A 253 37.13 18.99 6.83
N LYS A 254 37.46 18.46 8.00
CA LYS A 254 38.54 18.95 8.86
C LYS A 254 39.64 17.89 8.90
N GLY A 255 40.89 18.29 8.69
CA GLY A 255 42.03 17.37 8.78
C GLY A 255 42.70 17.07 7.44
N LYS A 256 43.67 16.15 7.45
CA LYS A 256 44.40 15.71 6.25
C LYS A 256 43.85 14.37 5.78
N PHE A 257 43.68 14.23 4.47
CA PHE A 257 43.23 13.00 3.82
C PHE A 257 43.75 12.96 2.38
N LYS A 258 43.86 11.78 1.78
CA LYS A 258 44.09 11.63 0.33
C LYS A 258 42.77 11.48 -0.41
N GLU A 259 41.89 10.61 0.10
CA GLU A 259 40.57 10.38 -0.44
C GLU A 259 39.54 10.10 0.65
N ILE A 260 38.28 10.45 0.36
CA ILE A 260 37.14 10.09 1.20
C ILE A 260 36.14 9.28 0.38
N THR A 261 35.76 8.12 0.91
CA THR A 261 34.85 7.16 0.29
C THR A 261 33.68 6.83 1.21
N PHE A 262 32.68 6.14 0.68
CA PHE A 262 31.48 5.73 1.41
C PHE A 262 31.45 4.21 1.57
N LYS A 263 31.30 3.74 2.80
CA LYS A 263 31.06 2.34 3.10
C LYS A 263 29.56 2.11 3.20
N GLU A 264 29.01 1.60 2.12
CA GLU A 264 27.57 1.36 1.96
C GLU A 264 27.34 -0.10 1.54
N PRO A 265 27.11 -1.01 2.50
CA PRO A 265 27.21 -2.45 2.26
C PRO A 265 26.11 -3.04 1.37
N LYS A 266 24.96 -2.36 1.21
CA LYS A 266 23.79 -2.89 0.48
C LYS A 266 23.55 -2.26 -0.88
N SER A 267 24.43 -1.38 -1.35
CA SER A 267 24.31 -0.70 -2.65
C SER A 267 22.97 0.05 -2.82
N TYR A 268 22.40 0.56 -1.73
CA TYR A 268 21.19 1.39 -1.76
C TYR A 268 21.42 2.77 -2.36
N PHE A 269 22.66 3.27 -2.36
CA PHE A 269 22.94 4.66 -2.74
C PHE A 269 24.01 4.79 -3.82
N THR A 270 23.85 5.79 -4.68
CA THR A 270 24.91 6.31 -5.55
C THR A 270 25.35 7.67 -5.01
N PHE A 271 26.66 7.86 -4.87
CA PHE A 271 27.27 9.11 -4.44
C PHE A 271 27.94 9.81 -5.63
N GLU A 272 27.65 11.10 -5.79
CA GLU A 272 28.20 11.95 -6.86
C GLU A 272 28.82 13.22 -6.22
N PRO A 273 30.16 13.37 -6.24
CA PRO A 273 31.15 12.41 -6.72
C PRO A 273 31.23 11.16 -5.82
N ALA A 274 31.71 10.04 -6.39
CA ALA A 274 31.88 8.79 -5.65
C ALA A 274 33.01 8.87 -4.60
N THR A 275 34.00 9.74 -4.86
CA THR A 275 35.11 10.06 -3.98
C THR A 275 35.12 11.56 -3.72
N ILE A 276 35.20 11.94 -2.45
CA ILE A 276 35.30 13.34 -2.03
C ILE A 276 36.79 13.73 -2.03
N THR A 277 37.09 14.82 -2.72
CA THR A 277 38.42 15.45 -2.80
C THR A 277 38.44 16.76 -1.98
N PRO A 278 39.61 17.37 -1.73
CA PRO A 278 39.69 18.67 -1.03
C PRO A 278 38.88 19.81 -1.68
N GLU A 279 38.61 19.74 -2.98
CA GLU A 279 37.81 20.72 -3.74
C GLU A 279 36.29 20.45 -3.64
N THR A 280 35.89 19.30 -3.11
CA THR A 280 34.49 18.87 -3.08
C THR A 280 33.71 19.61 -2.00
N GLN A 281 32.76 20.45 -2.42
CA GLN A 281 31.93 21.23 -1.49
C GLN A 281 30.56 20.61 -1.21
N GLN A 282 30.07 19.75 -2.11
CA GLN A 282 28.76 19.11 -2.03
C GLN A 282 28.84 17.67 -2.53
N VAL A 283 27.99 16.81 -1.97
CA VAL A 283 27.74 15.46 -2.48
C VAL A 283 26.26 15.31 -2.80
N LYS A 284 25.96 14.74 -3.97
CA LYS A 284 24.63 14.28 -4.32
C LYS A 284 24.51 12.79 -4.01
N ILE A 285 23.52 12.44 -3.21
CA ILE A 285 23.22 11.07 -2.77
C ILE A 285 21.92 10.67 -3.44
N THR A 286 21.97 9.71 -4.35
CA THR A 286 20.77 9.16 -5.03
C THR A 286 20.40 7.83 -4.39
N CYS A 287 19.16 7.68 -3.95
CA CYS A 287 18.65 6.42 -3.43
C CYS A 287 18.15 5.54 -4.58
N ASN A 288 18.77 4.39 -4.79
CA ASN A 288 18.47 3.50 -5.92
C ASN A 288 17.45 2.40 -5.55
N ASN A 289 17.31 2.10 -4.26
CA ASN A 289 16.53 0.96 -3.80
C ASN A 289 15.69 1.27 -2.56
N THR A 290 14.80 0.34 -2.20
CA THR A 290 14.00 0.42 -0.98
C THR A 290 14.85 0.05 0.23
N ILE A 291 14.81 0.91 1.26
CA ILE A 291 15.42 0.70 2.57
C ILE A 291 14.30 0.17 3.47
N THR A 292 14.46 -1.05 3.97
CA THR A 292 13.47 -1.71 4.85
C THR A 292 13.87 -1.64 6.31
N GLU A 293 15.14 -1.35 6.56
CA GLU A 293 15.74 -1.14 7.85
C GLU A 293 15.23 0.16 8.47
N LYS A 294 14.79 0.08 9.73
CA LYS A 294 14.34 1.28 10.48
C LYS A 294 15.46 2.32 10.59
N GLU A 295 16.69 1.85 10.73
CA GLU A 295 17.89 2.66 10.86
C GLU A 295 18.98 2.02 9.99
N TYR A 296 19.45 2.73 8.97
CA TYR A 296 20.48 2.26 8.06
C TYR A 296 21.70 3.18 8.10
N LYS A 297 22.84 2.65 8.56
CA LYS A 297 24.06 3.42 8.73
C LYS A 297 24.92 3.38 7.47
N VAL A 298 25.38 4.55 7.03
CA VAL A 298 26.44 4.69 6.02
C VAL A 298 27.64 5.35 6.68
N GLU A 299 28.77 4.65 6.69
CA GLU A 299 30.03 5.18 7.22
C GLU A 299 30.79 5.91 6.12
N VAL A 300 31.44 7.01 6.48
CA VAL A 300 32.30 7.78 5.59
C VAL A 300 33.74 7.55 6.02
N LEU A 301 34.56 7.08 5.08
CA LEU A 301 35.92 6.69 5.34
C LEU A 301 36.87 7.73 4.76
N ALA A 302 37.82 8.21 5.54
CA ALA A 302 38.99 8.94 5.05
C ALA A 302 40.18 7.98 5.06
N ASP A 303 40.77 7.71 3.88
CA ASP A 303 41.91 6.80 3.73
C ASP A 303 41.69 5.42 4.40
N GLY A 304 40.46 4.89 4.29
CA GLY A 304 40.05 3.60 4.87
C GLY A 304 39.66 3.63 6.36
N LYS A 305 39.80 4.77 7.04
CA LYS A 305 39.45 4.96 8.46
C LYS A 305 38.16 5.72 8.62
N VAL A 306 37.34 5.41 9.64
CA VAL A 306 36.05 6.08 9.85
C VAL A 306 36.29 7.56 10.16
N ALA A 307 35.70 8.43 9.34
CA ALA A 307 35.84 9.89 9.44
C ALA A 307 34.48 10.61 9.57
N GLY A 308 33.36 9.91 9.39
CA GLY A 308 32.01 10.46 9.57
C GLY A 308 30.95 9.42 9.24
N GLY A 309 29.70 9.85 9.17
CA GLY A 309 28.60 8.96 8.83
C GLY A 309 27.25 9.66 8.70
N LEU A 310 26.30 8.95 8.10
CA LEU A 310 24.90 9.32 7.91
C LEU A 310 24.00 8.18 8.38
N MET A 311 22.88 8.52 9.01
CA MET A 311 21.82 7.57 9.35
C MET A 311 20.64 7.78 8.41
N PHE A 312 20.19 6.72 7.74
CA PHE A 312 19.01 6.74 6.88
C PHE A 312 17.83 6.05 7.57
N VAL A 313 16.63 6.57 7.35
CA VAL A 313 15.38 5.93 7.80
C VAL A 313 14.81 5.00 6.72
N GLU A 314 13.97 4.06 7.15
CA GLU A 314 13.12 3.25 6.28
C GLU A 314 12.35 4.15 5.30
N ASN A 315 12.45 3.86 3.99
CA ASN A 315 12.11 4.86 2.96
C ASN A 315 10.82 4.60 2.17
N SER A 316 9.94 3.72 2.63
CA SER A 316 8.62 3.57 2.03
C SER A 316 7.82 4.85 2.17
N ILE A 317 7.28 5.30 1.04
CA ILE A 317 6.34 6.40 0.99
C ILE A 317 5.02 5.92 1.57
N LYS A 318 4.53 6.60 2.61
CA LYS A 318 3.18 6.37 3.13
C LYS A 318 2.23 7.34 2.45
N LYS A 319 1.01 6.89 2.18
CA LYS A 319 -0.07 7.76 1.73
C LYS A 319 -1.01 7.99 2.89
N LEU A 320 -1.58 9.19 2.98
CA LEU A 320 -2.78 9.35 3.80
C LEU A 320 -3.84 8.39 3.29
N LYS A 321 -4.38 7.55 4.19
CA LYS A 321 -5.46 6.61 3.88
C LYS A 321 -6.70 7.34 3.40
N LEU A 322 -6.92 8.55 3.93
CA LEU A 322 -8.04 9.41 3.61
C LEU A 322 -7.51 10.75 3.10
N PRO A 323 -7.99 11.21 1.93
CA PRO A 323 -7.57 12.48 1.37
C PRO A 323 -8.05 13.62 2.26
N ILE A 324 -7.32 14.74 2.22
CA ILE A 324 -7.73 15.95 2.90
C ILE A 324 -8.85 16.57 2.08
N ASN A 325 -10.04 16.66 2.66
CA ASN A 325 -11.15 17.35 2.03
C ASN A 325 -11.03 18.84 2.32
N TRP A 326 -10.81 19.64 1.28
CA TRP A 326 -10.64 21.08 1.37
C TRP A 326 -11.94 21.80 0.99
N TYR A 327 -12.49 22.58 1.92
CA TYR A 327 -13.74 23.32 1.79
C TYR A 327 -13.52 24.83 1.78
N ASN A 328 -14.21 25.49 0.87
CA ASN A 328 -14.28 26.95 0.80
C ASN A 328 -15.46 27.45 1.64
N VAL A 329 -15.16 28.22 2.68
CA VAL A 329 -16.17 28.85 3.54
C VAL A 329 -16.29 30.33 3.15
N VAL A 330 -17.50 30.79 2.86
CA VAL A 330 -17.76 32.13 2.33
C VAL A 330 -18.76 32.89 3.20
N VAL A 331 -18.52 34.18 3.40
CA VAL A 331 -19.43 35.10 4.11
C VAL A 331 -20.15 36.00 3.12
N ASN A 332 -19.46 36.38 2.05
CA ASN A 332 -20.00 37.18 0.97
C ASN A 332 -19.43 36.71 -0.37
N LYS A 333 -20.09 37.14 -1.46
CA LYS A 333 -19.84 36.65 -2.82
C LYS A 333 -18.39 36.84 -3.30
N ASP A 334 -17.67 37.82 -2.75
CA ASP A 334 -16.29 38.12 -3.16
C ASP A 334 -15.24 37.24 -2.48
N ASP A 335 -15.59 36.54 -1.40
CA ASP A 335 -14.60 35.82 -0.57
C ASP A 335 -13.91 34.71 -1.34
N LYS A 336 -14.63 33.96 -2.18
CA LYS A 336 -14.03 32.92 -3.04
C LYS A 336 -12.89 33.48 -3.89
N GLY A 337 -13.09 34.67 -4.46
CA GLY A 337 -12.07 35.35 -5.26
C GLY A 337 -10.85 35.74 -4.43
N LYS A 338 -11.05 36.13 -3.17
CA LYS A 338 -9.97 36.48 -2.23
C LYS A 338 -9.23 35.23 -1.73
N ILE A 339 -9.95 34.16 -1.39
CA ILE A 339 -9.38 32.86 -1.00
C ILE A 339 -8.48 32.36 -2.11
N LYS A 340 -8.96 32.27 -3.36
CA LYS A 340 -8.19 31.80 -4.51
C LYS A 340 -6.88 32.56 -4.76
N LYS A 341 -6.83 33.86 -4.43
CA LYS A 341 -5.60 34.65 -4.53
C LYS A 341 -4.54 34.20 -3.54
N ILE A 342 -4.96 33.75 -2.35
CA ILE A 342 -4.07 33.34 -1.25
C ILE A 342 -3.76 31.85 -1.33
N VAL A 343 -4.79 31.02 -1.45
CA VAL A 343 -4.70 29.55 -1.50
C VAL A 343 -5.51 29.00 -2.68
N GLU A 344 -4.95 28.02 -3.36
CA GLU A 344 -5.63 27.20 -4.35
C GLU A 344 -5.09 25.77 -4.24
N LYS A 345 -5.77 24.80 -4.85
CA LYS A 345 -5.44 23.37 -4.70
C LYS A 345 -3.95 23.12 -4.94
N GLN A 346 -3.41 23.65 -6.05
CA GLN A 346 -2.00 23.48 -6.41
C GLN A 346 -1.05 24.03 -5.34
N LYS A 347 -1.34 25.22 -4.79
CA LYS A 347 -0.53 25.81 -3.71
C LYS A 347 -0.57 24.94 -2.46
N ILE A 348 -1.75 24.46 -2.06
CA ILE A 348 -1.91 23.60 -0.87
C ILE A 348 -1.14 22.29 -1.07
N GLU A 349 -1.21 21.69 -2.25
CA GLU A 349 -0.44 20.49 -2.61
C GLU A 349 1.07 20.76 -2.51
N ASP A 350 1.56 21.91 -3.00
CA ASP A 350 2.97 22.29 -2.91
C ASP A 350 3.41 22.52 -1.46
N PHE A 351 2.57 23.17 -0.64
CA PHE A 351 2.82 23.38 0.78
C PHE A 351 2.92 22.05 1.52
N CYS A 352 1.96 21.15 1.29
CA CYS A 352 1.96 19.81 1.89
C CYS A 352 3.15 19.00 1.42
N LYS A 353 3.46 19.02 0.11
CA LYS A 353 4.62 18.31 -0.44
C LYS A 353 5.90 18.73 0.27
N ARG A 354 6.15 20.04 0.42
CA ARG A 354 7.34 20.53 1.13
C ARG A 354 7.39 20.04 2.57
N ALA A 355 6.28 20.18 3.30
CA ALA A 355 6.23 19.91 4.73
C ALA A 355 6.27 18.40 5.08
N PHE A 356 5.67 17.54 4.25
CA PHE A 356 5.51 16.11 4.51
C PHE A 356 6.52 15.21 3.79
N THR A 357 7.28 15.73 2.82
CA THR A 357 8.38 14.99 2.17
C THR A 357 9.43 14.48 3.17
N PRO A 358 9.86 15.25 4.20
CA PRO A 358 10.78 14.73 5.22
C PRO A 358 10.28 13.47 5.93
N ALA A 359 8.98 13.36 6.17
CA ALA A 359 8.36 12.18 6.78
C ALA A 359 8.01 11.08 5.76
N LEU A 360 8.27 11.31 4.47
CA LEU A 360 7.90 10.47 3.33
C LEU A 360 6.40 10.16 3.32
N ILE A 361 5.60 11.20 3.54
CA ILE A 361 4.13 11.12 3.47
C ILE A 361 3.66 11.85 2.21
N GLU A 362 2.92 11.14 1.37
CA GLU A 362 2.17 11.70 0.25
C GLU A 362 0.78 12.11 0.73
N VAL A 363 0.41 13.35 0.41
CA VAL A 363 -0.87 13.96 0.75
C VAL A 363 -1.68 14.12 -0.53
N GLU A 364 -2.92 13.68 -0.50
CA GLU A 364 -3.91 13.90 -1.57
C GLU A 364 -4.93 14.93 -1.09
N ILE A 365 -5.15 15.98 -1.89
CA ILE A 365 -6.10 17.05 -1.60
C ILE A 365 -7.34 16.92 -2.50
N ASN A 366 -8.50 16.74 -1.88
CA ASN A 366 -9.80 16.78 -2.54
C ASN A 366 -10.46 18.13 -2.30
N GLU A 367 -10.41 19.00 -3.30
CA GLU A 367 -11.15 20.26 -3.27
C GLU A 367 -12.64 20.01 -3.43
N ILE A 368 -13.42 20.45 -2.45
CA ILE A 368 -14.87 20.46 -2.49
C ILE A 368 -15.32 21.83 -2.99
N THR A 369 -15.83 21.86 -4.22
CA THR A 369 -16.18 23.09 -4.92
C THR A 369 -17.49 23.72 -4.43
N THR A 370 -18.33 22.93 -3.75
CA THR A 370 -19.54 23.41 -3.10
C THR A 370 -19.14 24.27 -1.92
N GLU A 371 -19.53 25.55 -1.98
CA GLU A 371 -19.22 26.53 -0.94
C GLU A 371 -20.06 26.27 0.31
N ILE A 372 -19.45 26.52 1.46
CA ILE A 372 -20.15 26.58 2.74
C ILE A 372 -20.47 28.05 2.99
N ASP A 373 -21.71 28.45 2.71
CA ASP A 373 -22.19 29.81 2.96
C ASP A 373 -22.57 29.98 4.44
N ILE A 374 -21.89 30.91 5.10
CA ILE A 374 -22.12 31.27 6.51
C ILE A 374 -22.54 32.74 6.67
N SER A 375 -23.03 33.39 5.62
CA SER A 375 -23.48 34.79 5.63
C SER A 375 -24.51 35.09 6.74
N ASN A 376 -25.39 34.13 7.04
CA ASN A 376 -26.43 34.23 8.08
C ASN A 376 -25.94 33.92 9.51
N VAL A 377 -24.67 33.51 9.66
CA VAL A 377 -24.08 33.02 10.91
C VAL A 377 -23.43 34.14 11.71
N ILE A 378 -22.76 35.07 11.04
CA ILE A 378 -21.82 35.99 11.68
C ILE A 378 -22.51 37.00 12.62
N SER A 379 -23.72 37.47 12.29
CA SER A 379 -24.48 38.35 13.19
C SER A 379 -24.92 37.68 14.50
N THR A 380 -24.99 36.34 14.53
CA THR A 380 -25.40 35.56 15.71
C THR A 380 -24.21 35.18 16.60
N PHE A 381 -23.04 34.94 16.02
CA PHE A 381 -21.83 34.55 16.76
C PHE A 381 -21.12 35.70 17.44
N VAL A 382 -21.11 36.88 16.81
CA VAL A 382 -20.47 38.09 17.35
C VAL A 382 -21.06 38.51 18.71
N ASN A 383 -22.30 38.09 19.02
CA ASN A 383 -23.04 38.54 20.19
C ASN A 383 -23.09 37.55 21.38
N LYS A 384 -22.58 36.31 21.27
CA LYS A 384 -22.89 35.23 22.25
C LYS A 384 -21.72 34.63 23.05
N ALA A 385 -20.45 34.90 22.75
CA ALA A 385 -19.34 34.24 23.43
C ALA A 385 -18.31 35.23 24.00
N GLU A 386 -18.07 35.14 25.32
CA GLU A 386 -17.22 36.06 26.09
C GLU A 386 -15.70 35.82 25.89
N ASN A 387 -15.27 34.73 25.23
CA ASN A 387 -13.85 34.44 25.02
C ASN A 387 -13.47 33.77 23.68
N LYS A 388 -12.18 33.89 23.32
CA LYS A 388 -11.55 33.40 22.07
C LYS A 388 -11.76 31.90 21.81
N VAL A 389 -11.60 31.08 22.84
CA VAL A 389 -11.56 29.61 22.73
C VAL A 389 -12.96 29.07 22.44
N GLN A 390 -13.98 29.60 23.12
CA GLN A 390 -15.39 29.28 22.85
C GLN A 390 -15.80 29.65 21.42
N ASN A 391 -15.33 30.78 20.90
CA ASN A 391 -15.62 31.18 19.52
C ASN A 391 -15.03 30.23 18.47
N SER A 392 -13.81 29.71 18.69
CA SER A 392 -13.20 28.71 17.81
C SER A 392 -13.95 27.37 17.87
N TYR A 393 -14.38 26.93 19.05
CA TYR A 393 -15.15 25.69 19.18
C TYR A 393 -16.54 25.78 18.54
N LEU A 394 -17.29 26.85 18.80
CA LEU A 394 -18.60 27.07 18.18
C LEU A 394 -18.51 27.09 16.65
N PHE A 395 -17.48 27.74 16.10
CA PHE A 395 -17.29 27.80 14.65
C PHE A 395 -16.84 26.46 14.06
N GLY A 396 -15.95 25.75 14.77
CA GLY A 396 -15.57 24.38 14.41
C GLY A 396 -16.75 23.41 14.39
N SER A 397 -17.62 23.50 15.39
CA SER A 397 -18.87 22.74 15.45
C SER A 397 -19.75 23.01 14.24
N LEU A 398 -20.00 24.29 13.91
CA LEU A 398 -20.80 24.67 12.75
C LEU A 398 -20.26 24.04 11.44
N LEU A 399 -18.95 24.18 11.20
CA LEU A 399 -18.33 23.67 9.97
C LEU A 399 -18.29 22.14 9.94
N CYS A 400 -18.10 21.48 11.08
CA CYS A 400 -18.19 20.03 11.22
C CYS A 400 -19.54 19.49 10.72
N TYR A 401 -20.66 20.13 11.11
CA TYR A 401 -22.01 19.70 10.67
C TYR A 401 -22.39 20.20 9.27
N ALA A 402 -21.55 21.04 8.64
CA ALA A 402 -21.81 21.56 7.30
C ALA A 402 -21.55 20.55 6.19
N VAL A 403 -20.70 19.55 6.44
CA VAL A 403 -20.15 18.67 5.43
C VAL A 403 -20.54 17.20 5.66
N PRO A 404 -20.56 16.36 4.61
CA PRO A 404 -20.71 14.91 4.77
C PRO A 404 -19.56 14.33 5.59
N ARG A 405 -19.86 13.30 6.39
CA ARG A 405 -18.90 12.71 7.34
C ARG A 405 -18.58 11.26 7.00
N THR A 406 -17.31 10.93 7.19
CA THR A 406 -16.80 9.56 7.21
C THR A 406 -15.82 9.44 8.38
N PRO A 407 -15.84 8.34 9.15
CA PRO A 407 -14.87 8.14 10.22
C PRO A 407 -13.44 8.26 9.69
N TYR A 408 -12.53 8.82 10.49
CA TYR A 408 -11.13 9.06 10.14
C TYR A 408 -10.91 10.10 9.03
N GLN A 409 -11.81 11.07 8.86
CA GLN A 409 -11.65 12.16 7.91
C GLN A 409 -10.83 13.34 8.48
N ILE A 410 -9.98 13.94 7.63
CA ILE A 410 -9.35 15.25 7.90
C ILE A 410 -10.02 16.28 6.99
N SER A 411 -10.61 17.31 7.60
CA SER A 411 -11.29 18.38 6.86
C SER A 411 -10.55 19.72 7.06
N LEU A 412 -10.13 20.33 5.94
CA LEU A 412 -9.51 21.64 5.91
C LEU A 412 -10.52 22.68 5.45
N PHE A 413 -10.86 23.63 6.31
CA PHE A 413 -11.75 24.74 5.99
C PHE A 413 -10.94 26.02 5.84
N THR A 414 -11.09 26.70 4.72
CA THR A 414 -10.48 28.01 4.50
C THR A 414 -11.56 29.07 4.39
N THR A 415 -11.45 30.14 5.17
CA THR A 415 -12.37 31.26 5.15
C THR A 415 -11.63 32.59 5.02
N PHE A 416 -12.24 33.56 4.34
CA PHE A 416 -11.75 34.94 4.29
C PHE A 416 -12.47 35.80 5.34
N LEU A 417 -12.35 35.42 6.61
CA LEU A 417 -12.97 36.13 7.74
C LEU A 417 -11.92 36.98 8.47
N LYS A 418 -12.19 38.29 8.59
CA LYS A 418 -11.26 39.25 9.19
C LYS A 418 -11.48 39.32 10.70
N LYS A 419 -10.39 39.49 11.44
CA LYS A 419 -10.45 39.91 12.84
C LYS A 419 -11.07 41.32 12.95
N GLU A 420 -12.26 41.43 13.52
CA GLU A 420 -12.88 42.73 13.79
C GLU A 420 -12.43 43.29 15.15
N LYS A 421 -12.00 44.57 15.16
CA LYS A 421 -11.53 45.26 16.37
C LYS A 421 -12.66 45.90 17.20
N GLU A 422 -13.82 46.16 16.59
CA GLU A 422 -14.89 46.97 17.20
C GLU A 422 -15.89 46.14 18.03
N ALA A 423 -15.94 44.82 17.86
CA ALA A 423 -16.67 43.89 18.72
C ALA A 423 -15.87 43.56 20.00
N GLY A 424 -15.43 44.62 20.71
CA GLY A 424 -14.64 44.63 21.96
C GLY A 424 -13.93 43.34 22.32
N ASP A 425 -12.69 43.11 21.85
CA ASP A 425 -11.80 41.99 22.23
C ASP A 425 -12.36 40.54 22.13
N LEU A 426 -13.61 40.33 21.71
CA LEU A 426 -14.33 39.05 21.79
C LEU A 426 -13.89 38.04 20.71
N ILE A 427 -13.41 38.51 19.55
CA ILE A 427 -13.09 37.66 18.40
C ILE A 427 -11.61 37.77 18.05
N ASN A 428 -10.80 36.86 18.59
CA ASN A 428 -9.34 36.88 18.45
C ASN A 428 -8.83 35.55 17.87
N TYR A 429 -9.15 35.20 16.63
CA TYR A 429 -8.68 33.94 16.04
C TYR A 429 -7.15 33.93 15.83
N ASN A 430 -6.51 32.79 16.07
CA ASN A 430 -5.21 32.49 15.46
C ASN A 430 -5.42 32.34 13.95
N ASN A 431 -4.38 32.49 13.12
CA ASN A 431 -4.50 32.33 11.67
C ASN A 431 -4.96 30.92 11.28
N GLY A 432 -4.64 29.91 12.09
CA GLY A 432 -5.13 28.55 12.00
C GLY A 432 -5.56 28.00 13.35
N VAL A 433 -6.41 26.97 13.33
CA VAL A 433 -6.72 26.13 14.49
C VAL A 433 -7.10 24.73 14.05
N THR A 434 -6.64 23.73 14.80
CA THR A 434 -7.04 22.33 14.65
C THR A 434 -7.83 21.86 15.85
N LEU A 435 -8.94 21.20 15.60
CA LEU A 435 -9.86 20.69 16.61
C LEU A 435 -10.06 19.19 16.41
N HIS A 436 -9.83 18.43 17.49
CA HIS A 436 -10.23 17.04 17.53
C HIS A 436 -11.73 16.93 17.84
N SER A 437 -12.43 16.04 17.15
CA SER A 437 -13.87 15.76 17.33
C SER A 437 -14.31 15.61 18.81
N THR A 438 -13.51 14.97 19.65
CA THR A 438 -13.79 14.83 21.11
C THR A 438 -13.77 16.14 21.90
N VAL A 439 -13.11 17.18 21.40
CA VAL A 439 -13.12 18.50 22.05
C VAL A 439 -14.48 19.18 21.84
N ILE A 440 -15.06 19.03 20.65
CA ILE A 440 -16.42 19.50 20.32
C ILE A 440 -17.47 18.80 21.19
N GLN A 441 -17.24 17.54 21.58
CA GLN A 441 -18.16 16.76 22.42
C GLN A 441 -18.27 17.25 23.88
N LYS A 442 -17.33 18.09 24.36
CA LYS A 442 -17.30 18.54 25.77
C LYS A 442 -18.26 19.69 26.09
N GLU A 443 -18.90 20.30 25.08
CA GLU A 443 -19.90 21.37 25.28
C GLU A 443 -21.27 20.83 25.72
N ASP A 444 -22.10 21.68 26.32
CA ASP A 444 -23.48 21.33 26.71
C ASP A 444 -24.29 20.88 25.47
N ARG A 445 -24.73 19.62 25.52
CA ARG A 445 -25.51 18.93 24.48
C ARG A 445 -26.68 19.74 23.96
N ASN A 446 -27.43 20.36 24.88
CA ASN A 446 -28.66 21.05 24.54
C ASN A 446 -28.35 22.40 23.88
N ALA A 447 -27.34 23.10 24.37
CA ALA A 447 -26.87 24.35 23.78
C ALA A 447 -26.32 24.13 22.37
N LEU A 448 -25.52 23.06 22.18
CA LEU A 448 -24.95 22.71 20.88
C LEU A 448 -26.01 22.27 19.87
N ASN A 449 -26.96 21.43 20.27
CA ASN A 449 -28.05 21.00 19.38
C ASN A 449 -28.98 22.16 18.99
N ASN A 450 -29.36 23.01 19.94
CA ASN A 450 -30.15 24.21 19.64
C ASN A 450 -29.40 25.14 18.66
N PHE A 451 -28.10 25.30 18.86
CA PHE A 451 -27.27 26.07 17.95
C PHE A 451 -27.16 25.44 16.56
N ILE A 452 -27.05 24.11 16.46
CA ILE A 452 -27.07 23.38 15.19
C ILE A 452 -28.41 23.62 14.46
N ASP A 453 -29.53 23.42 15.16
CA ASP A 453 -30.87 23.57 14.57
C ASP A 453 -31.17 25.01 14.16
N GLU A 454 -30.79 26.00 14.96
CA GLU A 454 -31.08 27.40 14.70
C GLU A 454 -30.11 28.05 13.71
N SER A 455 -28.83 27.65 13.75
CA SER A 455 -27.74 28.34 13.03
C SER A 455 -27.17 27.51 11.88
N VAL A 456 -26.97 26.19 12.04
CA VAL A 456 -26.45 25.32 10.96
C VAL A 456 -27.54 25.06 9.93
N ALA A 457 -28.76 24.68 10.34
CA ALA A 457 -29.87 24.41 9.42
C ALA A 457 -30.24 25.63 8.59
N ARG A 458 -30.34 26.80 9.25
CA ARG A 458 -30.65 28.07 8.60
C ARG A 458 -29.57 28.49 7.61
N SER A 459 -28.29 28.32 7.96
CA SER A 459 -27.17 28.77 7.12
C SER A 459 -26.91 27.86 5.94
N LEU A 460 -27.13 26.55 6.10
CA LEU A 460 -26.99 25.58 5.00
C LEU A 460 -28.25 25.41 4.17
N SER A 461 -29.32 26.17 4.48
CA SER A 461 -30.66 25.96 3.89
C SER A 461 -31.14 24.50 3.99
N LYS A 462 -30.72 23.80 5.04
CA LYS A 462 -31.14 22.42 5.33
C LYS A 462 -32.33 22.45 6.29
N SER A 463 -33.25 21.50 6.15
CA SER A 463 -34.22 21.25 7.22
C SER A 463 -33.46 20.79 8.47
N PRO A 464 -33.80 21.27 9.69
CA PRO A 464 -33.20 20.77 10.93
C PRO A 464 -33.24 19.23 11.01
N ASN A 465 -34.34 18.63 10.57
CA ASN A 465 -34.52 17.17 10.52
C ASN A 465 -33.57 16.43 9.57
N ASN A 466 -32.87 17.15 8.69
CA ASN A 466 -31.90 16.59 7.72
C ASN A 466 -30.45 16.83 8.15
N ILE A 467 -30.20 17.38 9.34
CA ILE A 467 -28.86 17.48 9.92
C ILE A 467 -28.61 16.25 10.78
N ASP A 468 -27.48 15.62 10.55
CA ASP A 468 -27.03 14.49 11.34
C ASP A 468 -26.46 14.97 12.68
N HIS A 469 -27.20 14.72 13.76
CA HIS A 469 -26.79 15.04 15.14
C HIS A 469 -25.87 13.99 15.77
N SER A 470 -25.51 12.93 15.05
CA SER A 470 -24.55 11.96 15.60
C SER A 470 -23.19 12.63 15.75
N TYR A 471 -22.46 12.30 16.81
CA TYR A 471 -21.20 12.97 17.12
C TYR A 471 -20.08 12.55 16.17
N PRO A 472 -19.22 13.50 15.74
CA PRO A 472 -18.01 13.13 15.02
C PRO A 472 -17.14 12.25 15.92
N GLN A 473 -16.63 11.15 15.37
CA GLN A 473 -15.72 10.24 16.06
C GLN A 473 -14.46 10.07 15.22
N ASP A 474 -13.32 10.25 15.87
CA ASP A 474 -12.00 10.09 15.24
C ASP A 474 -11.85 10.97 13.98
N GLU A 475 -12.33 12.21 14.04
CA GLU A 475 -12.20 13.23 12.98
C GLU A 475 -11.37 14.43 13.45
N GLU A 476 -10.64 15.04 12.51
CA GLU A 476 -9.84 16.25 12.71
C GLU A 476 -10.35 17.39 11.82
N PHE A 477 -10.49 18.56 12.42
CA PHE A 477 -11.00 19.75 11.74
C PHE A 477 -9.95 20.86 11.80
N CYS A 478 -9.37 21.19 10.65
CA CYS A 478 -8.43 22.30 10.50
C CYS A 478 -9.16 23.50 9.92
N MET A 479 -9.10 24.65 10.58
CA MET A 479 -9.71 25.90 10.12
C MET A 479 -8.66 26.97 9.92
N MET A 480 -8.74 27.67 8.79
CA MET A 480 -7.79 28.70 8.37
C MET A 480 -8.50 30.04 8.09
N PHE A 481 -8.03 31.10 8.74
CA PHE A 481 -8.55 32.45 8.64
C PHE A 481 -7.63 33.34 7.79
N LEU A 482 -8.01 33.52 6.52
CA LEU A 482 -7.14 34.13 5.49
C LEU A 482 -7.26 35.65 5.36
N ALA A 483 -8.15 36.31 6.11
CA ALA A 483 -8.30 37.76 6.07
C ALA A 483 -7.67 38.49 7.26
N ASN A 484 -6.95 37.78 8.12
CA ASN A 484 -6.01 38.36 9.07
C ASN A 484 -4.91 39.14 8.35
N ASP A 485 -4.05 39.83 9.09
CA ASP A 485 -2.97 40.66 8.54
C ASP A 485 -2.18 39.89 7.46
N PRO A 486 -2.22 40.31 6.18
CA PRO A 486 -1.61 39.56 5.08
C PRO A 486 -0.08 39.50 5.18
N TYR A 487 0.54 40.36 6.00
CA TYR A 487 1.97 40.29 6.30
C TYR A 487 2.30 39.26 7.40
N LYS A 488 1.28 38.70 8.06
CA LYS A 488 1.41 37.70 9.13
C LYS A 488 0.85 36.34 8.75
N ILE A 489 -0.11 36.26 7.84
CA ILE A 489 -0.62 34.98 7.32
C ILE A 489 0.44 34.37 6.41
N GLN A 490 0.77 33.11 6.68
CA GLN A 490 1.71 32.34 5.89
C GLN A 490 1.11 30.97 5.58
N PRO A 491 0.26 30.87 4.54
CA PRO A 491 -0.47 29.63 4.27
C PRO A 491 0.45 28.44 4.00
N SER A 492 1.66 28.69 3.46
CA SER A 492 2.70 27.67 3.24
C SER A 492 3.28 27.06 4.51
N VAL A 493 3.07 27.71 5.65
CA VAL A 493 3.55 27.32 6.97
C VAL A 493 2.39 26.86 7.83
N GLU A 494 1.33 27.66 7.88
CA GLU A 494 0.22 27.48 8.81
C GLU A 494 -0.70 26.34 8.39
N ILE A 495 -0.96 26.13 7.09
CA ILE A 495 -1.76 24.98 6.65
C ILE A 495 -1.07 23.66 7.00
N PRO A 496 0.21 23.44 6.65
CA PRO A 496 0.89 22.23 7.09
C PRO A 496 0.97 22.10 8.62
N HIS A 497 1.12 23.20 9.35
CA HIS A 497 1.13 23.18 10.83
C HIS A 497 -0.17 22.63 11.41
N GLU A 498 -1.33 23.12 10.95
CA GLU A 498 -2.62 22.60 11.39
C GLU A 498 -2.83 21.15 10.97
N LEU A 499 -2.45 20.79 9.75
CA LEU A 499 -2.52 19.39 9.29
C LEU A 499 -1.59 18.46 10.09
N MET A 500 -0.45 18.96 10.54
CA MET A 500 0.46 18.20 11.41
C MET A 500 -0.12 17.98 12.81
N HIS A 501 -0.87 18.95 13.35
CA HIS A 501 -1.66 18.74 14.55
C HIS A 501 -2.68 17.61 14.36
N ALA A 502 -3.42 17.62 13.25
CA ALA A 502 -4.37 16.56 12.92
C ALA A 502 -3.72 15.17 12.81
N LEU A 503 -2.44 15.11 12.43
CA LEU A 503 -1.67 13.87 12.37
C LEU A 503 -1.01 13.47 13.70
N GLY A 504 -1.23 14.25 14.77
CA GLY A 504 -0.81 13.93 16.13
C GLY A 504 0.47 14.63 16.59
N LEU A 505 0.98 15.63 15.86
CA LEU A 505 2.06 16.46 16.38
C LEU A 505 1.54 17.51 17.37
N GLU A 506 2.33 17.78 18.40
CA GLU A 506 2.13 18.91 19.31
C GLU A 506 3.18 19.99 19.03
N HIS A 507 2.96 21.18 19.59
CA HIS A 507 3.98 22.23 19.58
C HIS A 507 5.29 21.77 20.22
N THR A 508 6.43 22.31 19.78
CA THR A 508 7.75 21.95 20.36
C THR A 508 8.05 22.61 21.71
N PHE A 509 7.29 23.62 22.14
CA PHE A 509 7.49 24.34 23.41
C PHE A 509 6.39 24.01 24.43
N GLU A 510 6.61 24.41 25.67
CA GLU A 510 5.73 24.11 26.81
C GLU A 510 4.41 24.90 26.77
N GLU A 511 3.29 24.20 27.04
CA GLU A 511 1.94 24.76 27.07
C GLU A 511 1.16 24.21 28.27
N LYS A 512 0.19 24.98 28.79
CA LYS A 512 -0.49 24.69 30.07
C LYS A 512 -1.24 23.35 30.11
N GLU A 513 -1.68 22.82 28.97
CA GLU A 513 -2.50 21.59 28.90
C GLU A 513 -1.76 20.36 28.33
N HIS A 514 -0.44 20.43 28.11
CA HIS A 514 0.32 19.36 27.44
C HIS A 514 1.68 19.06 28.12
N PRO A 515 1.70 18.35 29.26
CA PRO A 515 2.91 18.21 30.08
C PRO A 515 3.95 17.17 29.58
N ASN A 516 3.66 16.35 28.57
CA ASN A 516 4.49 15.17 28.22
C ASN A 516 5.08 15.21 26.79
N LYS A 517 5.82 16.27 26.46
CA LYS A 517 6.50 16.39 25.15
C LYS A 517 7.85 15.68 25.16
N GLU A 518 8.20 15.03 24.05
CA GLU A 518 9.45 14.28 23.92
C GLU A 518 10.68 15.19 24.13
N HIS A 519 10.68 16.35 23.49
CA HIS A 519 11.69 17.41 23.67
C HIS A 519 11.01 18.78 23.79
N ILE A 520 11.50 19.63 24.69
CA ILE A 520 10.94 20.97 24.92
C ILE A 520 11.92 22.04 24.43
N PHE A 521 11.40 22.99 23.67
CA PHE A 521 12.13 24.10 23.10
C PHE A 521 11.66 25.44 23.68
N ARG A 522 12.48 26.48 23.55
CA ARG A 522 12.04 27.86 23.78
C ARG A 522 11.10 28.24 22.63
N LYS A 523 9.96 28.85 22.95
CA LYS A 523 9.00 29.30 21.93
C LYS A 523 9.67 30.28 20.96
N GLY A 524 9.48 30.08 19.65
CA GLY A 524 10.02 30.90 18.57
C GLY A 524 11.53 30.79 18.39
N SER A 525 12.13 29.65 18.76
CA SER A 525 13.59 29.46 18.68
C SER A 525 14.03 28.47 17.61
N THR A 526 13.07 27.90 16.89
CA THR A 526 13.31 26.89 15.85
C THR A 526 12.57 27.25 14.57
N GLU A 527 13.12 26.84 13.43
CA GLU A 527 12.47 26.88 12.11
C GLU A 527 11.53 25.67 11.92
N ASN A 528 11.07 25.06 13.01
CA ASN A 528 10.25 23.86 12.97
C ASN A 528 8.78 24.20 12.67
N TYR A 529 8.11 23.41 11.85
CA TYR A 529 6.68 23.60 11.55
C TYR A 529 5.81 23.69 12.82
N MET A 530 6.20 23.05 13.92
CA MET A 530 5.45 23.01 15.19
C MET A 530 5.93 24.06 16.23
N ASP A 531 6.67 25.09 15.84
CA ASP A 531 7.01 26.24 16.71
C ASP A 531 6.14 27.47 16.39
N TYR A 532 6.24 28.56 17.16
CA TYR A 532 5.63 29.86 16.87
C TYR A 532 6.66 30.85 16.34
N ASP A 533 6.98 30.78 15.05
CA ASP A 533 7.62 31.86 14.28
C ASP A 533 7.27 31.69 12.78
N ASN A 534 7.52 32.72 11.98
CA ASN A 534 7.06 32.89 10.60
C ASN A 534 8.12 32.46 9.54
N THR A 535 9.03 31.55 9.91
CA THR A 535 10.08 31.02 9.03
C THR A 535 10.21 29.51 9.16
N LYS A 536 9.07 28.82 9.31
CA LYS A 536 9.06 27.36 9.57
C LYS A 536 9.21 26.58 8.28
N GLU A 537 10.21 25.70 8.24
CA GLU A 537 10.58 24.97 7.03
C GLU A 537 10.99 23.51 7.28
N THR A 538 11.10 23.08 8.54
CA THR A 538 11.62 21.74 8.87
C THR A 538 10.83 21.01 9.94
N THR A 539 11.07 19.69 10.03
CA THR A 539 10.60 18.80 11.09
C THR A 539 11.77 17.93 11.55
N PHE A 540 11.74 17.53 12.82
CA PHE A 540 12.74 16.63 13.40
C PHE A 540 12.41 15.17 13.12
N LYS A 541 13.41 14.29 13.20
CA LYS A 541 13.27 12.85 12.98
C LYS A 541 12.15 12.26 13.84
N TRP A 542 12.10 12.58 15.13
CA TRP A 542 11.08 12.05 16.04
C TRP A 542 9.65 12.46 15.62
N GLN A 543 9.49 13.65 15.02
CA GLN A 543 8.21 14.07 14.45
C GLN A 543 7.86 13.25 13.19
N TRP A 544 8.84 12.90 12.36
CA TRP A 544 8.60 12.00 11.21
C TRP A 544 8.03 10.66 11.67
N ASP A 545 8.55 10.10 12.78
CA ASP A 545 8.03 8.85 13.35
C ASP A 545 6.60 8.98 13.84
N ILE A 546 6.24 10.09 14.51
CA ILE A 546 4.88 10.32 15.01
C ILE A 546 3.91 10.45 13.83
N LEU A 547 4.25 11.31 12.85
CA LEU A 547 3.45 11.49 11.64
C LEU A 547 3.22 10.16 10.92
N ARG A 548 4.27 9.33 10.75
CA ARG A 548 4.15 8.01 10.09
C ARG A 548 3.32 6.99 10.89
N LYS A 549 3.17 7.17 12.20
CA LYS A 549 2.36 6.31 13.08
C LYS A 549 0.89 6.75 13.19
N SER A 550 0.57 7.95 12.68
CA SER A 550 -0.78 8.51 12.71
C SER A 550 -1.83 7.52 12.20
N PRO A 551 -3.02 7.41 12.82
CA PRO A 551 -4.10 6.54 12.33
C PRO A 551 -4.53 6.88 10.90
N TYR A 552 -4.36 8.13 10.47
CA TYR A 552 -4.63 8.60 9.11
C TYR A 552 -3.60 8.11 8.08
N VAL A 553 -2.42 7.70 8.53
CA VAL A 553 -1.31 7.15 7.71
C VAL A 553 -1.25 5.63 7.81
N LYS A 554 -1.68 5.08 8.96
CA LYS A 554 -1.59 3.66 9.26
C LYS A 554 -2.49 2.85 8.32
N LEU A 555 -1.85 2.23 7.35
CA LEU A 555 -2.45 1.16 6.55
C LEU A 555 -2.79 0.01 7.51
N LEU A 556 -4.07 -0.16 7.82
CA LEU A 556 -4.55 -1.37 8.49
C LEU A 556 -4.16 -2.53 7.56
N ILE A 557 -3.15 -3.31 7.95
CA ILE A 557 -2.67 -4.51 7.26
C ILE A 557 -3.80 -5.57 7.08
N LEU A 558 -5.00 -5.34 7.65
CA LEU A 558 -6.19 -6.12 7.34
C LEU A 558 -6.80 -5.89 5.94
N ILE A 559 -6.38 -4.89 5.17
CA ILE A 559 -6.94 -4.64 3.81
C ILE A 559 -5.96 -5.05 2.70
N PHE A 560 -4.68 -5.26 3.01
CA PHE A 560 -3.65 -5.63 2.03
C PHE A 560 -3.43 -7.14 1.88
N THR A 561 -3.88 -7.97 2.83
CA THR A 561 -4.02 -9.42 2.62
C THR A 561 -5.18 -9.76 1.65
N LEU A 562 -6.07 -8.80 1.36
CA LEU A 562 -7.21 -8.98 0.46
C LEU A 562 -7.02 -8.38 -0.95
N LEU A 563 -5.98 -7.58 -1.19
CA LEU A 563 -5.85 -6.78 -2.43
C LEU A 563 -4.61 -7.05 -3.30
N PHE A 564 -3.68 -7.94 -2.90
CA PHE A 564 -2.54 -8.32 -3.75
C PHE A 564 -2.56 -9.74 -4.33
N SER A 565 -3.70 -10.44 -4.30
CA SER A 565 -3.97 -11.58 -5.17
C SER A 565 -4.30 -11.14 -6.61
N SER A 566 -3.39 -10.37 -7.22
CA SER A 566 -3.45 -10.04 -8.65
C SER A 566 -2.47 -10.88 -9.46
N CYS A 567 -2.68 -12.20 -9.48
CA CYS A 567 -2.62 -12.96 -10.73
C CYS A 567 -3.25 -14.36 -10.63
N LYS A 568 -4.48 -14.45 -11.17
CA LYS A 568 -5.01 -15.48 -12.11
C LYS A 568 -6.12 -16.42 -11.66
N VAL A 569 -6.68 -16.31 -10.46
CA VAL A 569 -7.96 -16.97 -10.13
C VAL A 569 -8.81 -16.00 -9.33
N MET A 570 -10.08 -15.86 -9.70
CA MET A 570 -11.06 -15.14 -8.88
C MET A 570 -11.38 -16.05 -7.70
N SER A 571 -11.23 -15.57 -6.47
CA SER A 571 -11.53 -16.41 -5.30
C SER A 571 -13.00 -16.81 -5.27
N ASP A 572 -13.33 -17.95 -4.64
CA ASP A 572 -14.72 -18.39 -4.51
C ASP A 572 -15.59 -17.33 -3.82
N LYS A 573 -15.03 -16.59 -2.87
CA LYS A 573 -15.71 -15.46 -2.22
C LYS A 573 -16.01 -14.31 -3.19
N GLU A 574 -15.05 -13.92 -4.04
CA GLU A 574 -15.26 -12.90 -5.09
C GLU A 574 -16.22 -13.38 -6.19
N LEU A 575 -16.27 -14.68 -6.47
CA LEU A 575 -17.23 -15.27 -7.40
C LEU A 575 -18.64 -15.26 -6.82
N GLN A 576 -18.79 -15.57 -5.54
CA GLN A 576 -20.10 -15.62 -4.86
C GLN A 576 -20.73 -14.23 -4.67
N THR A 577 -19.96 -13.14 -4.67
CA THR A 577 -20.52 -11.78 -4.64
C THR A 577 -21.10 -11.35 -5.99
N ILE A 578 -20.75 -12.02 -7.08
CA ILE A 578 -21.35 -11.77 -8.40
C ILE A 578 -22.68 -12.50 -8.45
N SER A 579 -23.76 -11.73 -8.46
CA SER A 579 -25.10 -12.26 -8.59
C SER A 579 -25.26 -13.03 -9.91
N CYS A 580 -25.73 -14.28 -9.81
CA CYS A 580 -26.21 -15.05 -10.95
C CYS A 580 -27.69 -14.80 -11.26
N VAL A 581 -28.34 -13.92 -10.50
CA VAL A 581 -29.76 -13.61 -10.68
C VAL A 581 -29.92 -12.71 -11.91
N CYS A 582 -30.55 -13.25 -12.95
CA CYS A 582 -31.09 -12.47 -14.04
C CYS A 582 -32.43 -11.88 -13.61
N ASN A 583 -32.71 -10.61 -13.92
CA ASN A 583 -34.06 -10.07 -13.76
C ASN A 583 -34.96 -10.58 -14.89
N ASP A 584 -35.33 -11.85 -14.82
CA ASP A 584 -36.17 -12.55 -15.79
C ASP A 584 -37.67 -12.36 -15.57
N SER A 585 -38.03 -11.33 -14.79
CA SER A 585 -39.41 -10.97 -14.48
C SER A 585 -40.19 -10.60 -15.73
N ILE A 586 -41.42 -11.12 -15.81
CA ILE A 586 -42.41 -10.79 -16.84
C ILE A 586 -43.38 -9.79 -16.23
N THR A 587 -43.43 -8.58 -16.81
CA THR A 587 -44.38 -7.55 -16.39
C THR A 587 -45.74 -7.78 -17.05
N GLN A 588 -46.80 -7.14 -16.55
CA GLN A 588 -48.11 -7.20 -17.22
C GLN A 588 -48.06 -6.57 -18.62
N GLU A 589 -47.24 -5.54 -18.82
CA GLU A 589 -47.01 -4.93 -20.13
C GLU A 589 -46.34 -5.89 -21.10
N ASP A 590 -45.44 -6.76 -20.62
CA ASP A 590 -44.78 -7.75 -21.46
C ASP A 590 -45.76 -8.78 -22.02
N LYS A 591 -46.90 -9.04 -21.34
CA LYS A 591 -47.88 -10.04 -21.78
C LYS A 591 -48.65 -9.63 -23.04
N LYS A 592 -48.70 -8.33 -23.35
CA LYS A 592 -49.48 -7.80 -24.47
C LYS A 592 -48.76 -6.65 -25.17
N LEU A 593 -48.30 -6.90 -26.40
CA LEU A 593 -47.73 -5.87 -27.26
C LEU A 593 -48.84 -5.02 -27.90
N PRO A 594 -48.77 -3.67 -27.82
CA PRO A 594 -49.64 -2.78 -28.60
C PRO A 594 -49.42 -2.99 -30.11
N ILE A 595 -50.50 -2.97 -30.90
CA ILE A 595 -50.45 -3.02 -32.36
C ILE A 595 -51.09 -1.73 -32.90
N PRO A 596 -50.34 -0.91 -33.68
CA PRO A 596 -48.97 -1.13 -34.14
C PRO A 596 -47.92 -1.07 -33.00
N PRO A 597 -46.75 -1.74 -33.16
CA PRO A 597 -45.71 -1.72 -32.15
C PRO A 597 -45.23 -0.30 -31.81
N PRO A 598 -44.85 -0.04 -30.56
CA PRO A 598 -44.33 1.26 -30.14
C PRO A 598 -43.01 1.60 -30.85
N GLU A 599 -42.73 2.90 -30.96
CA GLU A 599 -41.47 3.39 -31.52
C GLU A 599 -40.25 2.94 -30.69
N ARG A 600 -39.08 2.90 -31.35
CA ARG A 600 -37.82 2.53 -30.71
C ARG A 600 -37.46 3.54 -29.62
N ILE A 601 -37.17 3.03 -28.43
CA ILE A 601 -36.68 3.81 -27.29
C ILE A 601 -35.17 3.59 -27.19
N LYS A 602 -34.37 4.64 -27.35
CA LYS A 602 -32.91 4.57 -27.24
C LYS A 602 -32.37 5.69 -26.36
N ASN A 603 -31.69 5.33 -25.28
CA ASN A 603 -30.97 6.23 -24.39
C ASN A 603 -29.65 5.58 -23.92
N ASP A 604 -28.94 6.23 -22.98
CA ASP A 604 -27.63 5.76 -22.50
C ASP A 604 -27.67 4.44 -21.71
N SER A 605 -28.85 4.00 -21.28
CA SER A 605 -29.03 2.78 -20.48
C SER A 605 -29.75 1.66 -21.21
N ILE A 606 -30.69 1.99 -22.10
CA ILE A 606 -31.58 1.02 -22.77
C ILE A 606 -31.73 1.34 -24.26
N ASP A 607 -31.73 0.29 -25.08
CA ASP A 607 -32.14 0.33 -26.48
C ASP A 607 -33.24 -0.73 -26.72
N SER A 608 -34.48 -0.30 -26.94
CA SER A 608 -35.64 -1.17 -27.06
C SER A 608 -36.36 -0.94 -28.39
N TYR A 609 -36.56 -1.99 -29.16
CA TYR A 609 -37.23 -1.93 -30.46
C TYR A 609 -37.95 -3.23 -30.79
N THR A 610 -38.95 -3.16 -31.67
CA THR A 610 -39.70 -4.33 -32.14
C THR A 610 -39.38 -4.58 -33.61
N THR A 611 -39.23 -5.86 -33.97
CA THR A 611 -39.01 -6.30 -35.35
C THR A 611 -40.12 -7.25 -35.81
N GLY A 612 -40.21 -7.44 -37.13
CA GLY A 612 -41.22 -8.27 -37.78
C GLY A 612 -42.39 -7.46 -38.35
N LYS A 613 -42.96 -7.93 -39.46
CA LYS A 613 -44.25 -7.45 -40.01
C LYS A 613 -45.39 -8.38 -39.54
N GLY A 614 -45.22 -8.98 -38.35
CA GLY A 614 -45.92 -10.15 -37.81
C GLY A 614 -45.00 -11.38 -37.77
N PRO A 615 -45.30 -12.41 -36.95
CA PRO A 615 -45.15 -12.36 -35.49
C PRO A 615 -44.05 -11.39 -35.03
N TYR A 616 -44.24 -10.76 -33.87
CA TYR A 616 -43.38 -9.66 -33.43
C TYR A 616 -42.35 -10.14 -32.41
N THR A 617 -41.11 -9.66 -32.53
CA THR A 617 -40.10 -9.83 -31.47
C THR A 617 -39.69 -8.46 -30.94
N LYS A 618 -39.94 -8.24 -29.65
CA LYS A 618 -39.46 -7.07 -28.92
C LYS A 618 -38.09 -7.37 -28.32
N TYR A 619 -37.11 -6.56 -28.68
CA TYR A 619 -35.77 -6.57 -28.11
C TYR A 619 -35.64 -5.44 -27.11
N THR A 620 -35.05 -5.71 -25.95
CA THR A 620 -34.65 -4.70 -24.97
C THR A 620 -33.21 -4.97 -24.55
N TYR A 621 -32.29 -4.12 -25.00
CA TYR A 621 -30.87 -4.17 -24.67
C TYR A 621 -30.59 -3.30 -23.45
N TYR A 622 -30.00 -3.88 -22.41
CA TYR A 622 -29.52 -3.14 -21.25
C TYR A 622 -28.03 -2.84 -21.45
N LEU A 623 -27.74 -1.64 -21.94
CA LEU A 623 -26.41 -1.26 -22.44
C LEU A 623 -25.31 -1.35 -21.37
N LYS A 624 -25.63 -1.01 -20.11
CA LYS A 624 -24.68 -1.08 -18.98
C LYS A 624 -24.32 -2.52 -18.60
N GLU A 625 -25.28 -3.44 -18.70
CA GLU A 625 -25.13 -4.83 -18.28
C GLU A 625 -24.67 -5.74 -19.43
N SER A 626 -24.73 -5.25 -20.68
CA SER A 626 -24.48 -6.03 -21.88
C SER A 626 -25.39 -7.28 -21.97
N THR A 627 -26.64 -7.14 -21.51
CA THR A 627 -27.68 -8.17 -21.56
C THR A 627 -28.79 -7.74 -22.53
N GLN A 628 -29.55 -8.70 -23.05
CA GLN A 628 -30.76 -8.43 -23.83
C GLN A 628 -31.91 -9.32 -23.36
N LYS A 629 -33.11 -8.72 -23.27
CA LYS A 629 -34.39 -9.42 -23.11
C LYS A 629 -35.07 -9.48 -24.48
N MET A 630 -35.63 -10.63 -24.80
CA MET A 630 -36.37 -10.88 -26.03
C MET A 630 -37.76 -11.41 -25.66
N VAL A 631 -38.80 -10.81 -26.24
CA VAL A 631 -40.18 -11.27 -26.06
C VAL A 631 -40.82 -11.44 -27.43
N ASP A 632 -41.26 -12.67 -27.70
CA ASP A 632 -41.94 -13.04 -28.94
C ASP A 632 -43.45 -13.00 -28.75
N TYR A 633 -44.14 -12.47 -29.76
CA TYR A 633 -45.58 -12.25 -29.78
C TYR A 633 -46.20 -12.83 -31.05
N ASP A 634 -47.47 -13.25 -30.94
CA ASP A 634 -48.27 -13.59 -32.11
C ASP A 634 -48.73 -12.35 -32.91
N LEU A 635 -49.46 -12.59 -34.01
CA LEU A 635 -50.01 -11.55 -34.87
C LEU A 635 -51.02 -10.62 -34.17
N LYS A 636 -51.58 -11.04 -33.04
CA LYS A 636 -52.51 -10.25 -32.21
C LYS A 636 -51.79 -9.58 -31.03
N GLY A 637 -50.47 -9.71 -30.93
CA GLY A 637 -49.65 -9.11 -29.88
C GLY A 637 -49.71 -9.87 -28.56
N ASN A 638 -50.25 -11.09 -28.51
CA ASN A 638 -50.21 -11.91 -27.30
C ASN A 638 -48.82 -12.52 -27.14
N ILE A 639 -48.29 -12.52 -25.92
CA ILE A 639 -47.00 -13.13 -25.61
C ILE A 639 -46.99 -14.62 -25.95
N LYS A 640 -45.88 -15.09 -26.52
CA LYS A 640 -45.60 -16.50 -26.83
C LYS A 640 -44.39 -17.01 -26.08
N GLN A 641 -43.35 -16.18 -25.96
CA GLN A 641 -42.07 -16.58 -25.39
C GLN A 641 -41.36 -15.37 -24.80
N SER A 642 -40.65 -15.55 -23.69
CA SER A 642 -39.78 -14.52 -23.10
C SER A 642 -38.47 -15.14 -22.62
N TYR A 643 -37.34 -14.59 -23.04
CA TYR A 643 -36.01 -15.14 -22.76
C TYR A 643 -34.92 -14.06 -22.74
N PHE A 644 -33.78 -14.40 -22.13
CA PHE A 644 -32.67 -13.49 -21.90
C PHE A 644 -31.36 -14.05 -22.46
N SER A 645 -30.47 -13.16 -22.88
CA SER A 645 -29.11 -13.54 -23.26
C SER A 645 -28.06 -12.49 -22.88
N VAL A 646 -26.82 -12.96 -22.79
CA VAL A 646 -25.59 -12.14 -22.81
C VAL A 646 -24.92 -12.44 -24.15
N PRO A 647 -24.65 -11.43 -24.98
CA PRO A 647 -25.32 -11.14 -26.26
C PRO A 647 -25.57 -12.29 -27.26
N TYR A 648 -24.97 -13.46 -27.08
CA TYR A 648 -25.10 -14.62 -27.97
C TYR A 648 -25.44 -15.93 -27.24
N GLU A 649 -25.65 -15.92 -25.93
CA GLU A 649 -25.87 -17.13 -25.13
C GLU A 649 -27.02 -16.94 -24.16
N PHE A 650 -27.96 -17.90 -24.16
CA PHE A 650 -29.16 -17.85 -23.33
C PHE A 650 -28.82 -18.11 -21.86
N ILE A 651 -29.44 -17.30 -20.99
CA ILE A 651 -29.23 -17.30 -19.54
C ILE A 651 -30.57 -17.14 -18.81
N GLY A 652 -30.62 -17.53 -17.55
CA GLY A 652 -31.82 -17.45 -16.72
C GLY A 652 -32.94 -18.35 -17.23
N ARG A 653 -34.18 -17.99 -16.88
CA ARG A 653 -35.37 -18.72 -17.30
C ARG A 653 -35.93 -18.16 -18.59
N GLU A 654 -36.24 -19.07 -19.49
CA GLU A 654 -37.10 -18.85 -20.63
C GLU A 654 -38.51 -19.33 -20.30
N PHE A 655 -39.51 -18.52 -20.63
CA PHE A 655 -40.91 -18.81 -20.38
C PHE A 655 -41.65 -18.94 -21.70
N ILE A 656 -42.37 -20.04 -21.87
CA ILE A 656 -43.24 -20.31 -23.02
C ILE A 656 -44.69 -20.20 -22.55
N PHE A 657 -45.52 -19.50 -23.32
CA PHE A 657 -46.90 -19.18 -22.93
C PHE A 657 -47.93 -19.93 -23.78
N ASP A 658 -49.07 -20.25 -23.16
CA ASP A 658 -50.25 -20.73 -23.86
C ASP A 658 -51.02 -19.59 -24.57
N GLU A 659 -52.13 -19.90 -25.22
CA GLU A 659 -52.95 -18.89 -25.92
C GLU A 659 -53.67 -17.93 -24.97
N GLN A 660 -53.81 -18.28 -23.69
CA GLN A 660 -54.44 -17.48 -22.64
C GLN A 660 -53.41 -16.58 -21.92
N GLY A 661 -52.12 -16.68 -22.24
CA GLY A 661 -51.04 -15.92 -21.62
C GLY A 661 -50.59 -16.45 -20.26
N ASN A 662 -50.88 -17.72 -19.97
CA ASN A 662 -50.33 -18.43 -18.82
C ASN A 662 -49.01 -19.12 -19.19
N ILE A 663 -48.14 -19.31 -18.20
CA ILE A 663 -46.87 -20.01 -18.39
C ILE A 663 -47.17 -21.50 -18.60
N LYS A 664 -46.84 -22.00 -19.79
CA LYS A 664 -46.95 -23.40 -20.17
C LYS A 664 -45.70 -24.19 -19.82
N GLU A 665 -44.53 -23.60 -20.06
CA GLU A 665 -43.23 -24.26 -19.88
C GLU A 665 -42.18 -23.24 -19.44
N VAL A 666 -41.24 -23.70 -18.62
CA VAL A 666 -40.10 -22.91 -18.15
C VAL A 666 -38.83 -23.69 -18.42
N ILE A 667 -37.92 -23.13 -19.22
CA ILE A 667 -36.62 -23.71 -19.53
C ILE A 667 -35.56 -22.92 -18.77
N ASN A 668 -34.79 -23.57 -17.89
CA ASN A 668 -33.69 -22.94 -17.17
C ASN A 668 -32.36 -23.17 -17.89
N HIS A 669 -31.86 -22.14 -18.57
CA HIS A 669 -30.62 -22.23 -19.34
C HIS A 669 -29.36 -22.35 -18.48
N ASP A 670 -29.46 -22.01 -17.19
CA ASP A 670 -28.37 -22.12 -16.22
C ASP A 670 -28.39 -23.46 -15.47
N GLU A 671 -29.33 -24.36 -15.78
CA GLU A 671 -29.45 -25.64 -15.09
C GLU A 671 -28.18 -26.51 -15.26
N GLY A 672 -27.65 -26.95 -14.13
CA GLY A 672 -26.44 -27.77 -14.08
C GLY A 672 -25.15 -27.02 -14.38
N TRP A 673 -25.15 -25.68 -14.37
CA TRP A 673 -23.98 -24.80 -14.39
C TRP A 673 -23.80 -24.16 -13.02
N LYS A 674 -22.72 -24.49 -12.29
CA LYS A 674 -22.46 -23.87 -10.97
C LYS A 674 -21.90 -22.44 -11.13
N ILE A 675 -21.16 -22.22 -12.21
CA ILE A 675 -20.68 -20.90 -12.61
C ILE A 675 -21.64 -20.36 -13.67
N CYS A 676 -22.27 -19.22 -13.43
CA CYS A 676 -23.15 -18.57 -14.39
C CYS A 676 -22.37 -17.72 -15.41
N ALA A 677 -23.06 -17.25 -16.47
CA ALA A 677 -22.44 -16.45 -17.53
C ALA A 677 -21.79 -15.15 -17.02
N PHE A 678 -22.39 -14.48 -16.03
CA PHE A 678 -21.83 -13.26 -15.44
C PHE A 678 -20.50 -13.51 -14.72
N GLN A 679 -20.45 -14.58 -13.92
CA GLN A 679 -19.23 -15.02 -13.24
C GLN A 679 -18.14 -15.41 -14.26
N ALA A 680 -18.50 -16.16 -15.31
CA ALA A 680 -17.57 -16.51 -16.40
C ALA A 680 -17.00 -15.27 -17.10
N LEU A 681 -17.84 -14.27 -17.37
CA LEU A 681 -17.42 -13.00 -17.96
C LEU A 681 -16.49 -12.22 -17.01
N ALA A 682 -16.79 -12.19 -15.71
CA ALA A 682 -15.97 -11.52 -14.71
C ALA A 682 -14.60 -12.19 -14.57
N ILE A 683 -14.53 -13.52 -14.55
CA ILE A 683 -13.28 -14.29 -14.59
C ILE A 683 -12.45 -13.87 -15.80
N ALA A 684 -13.07 -13.79 -16.97
CA ALA A 684 -12.40 -13.41 -18.21
C ALA A 684 -11.90 -11.95 -18.19
N LYS A 685 -12.69 -11.00 -17.69
CA LYS A 685 -12.31 -9.60 -17.52
C LYS A 685 -11.16 -9.44 -16.52
N LYS A 686 -11.24 -10.09 -15.35
CA LYS A 686 -10.15 -10.12 -14.34
C LYS A 686 -8.86 -10.69 -14.94
N ARG A 687 -8.97 -11.73 -15.77
CA ARG A 687 -7.81 -12.31 -16.48
C ARG A 687 -7.21 -11.39 -17.53
N ALA A 688 -8.05 -10.66 -18.27
CA ALA A 688 -7.60 -9.72 -19.30
C ALA A 688 -6.89 -8.50 -18.68
N GLY A 689 -7.27 -8.10 -17.45
CA GLY A 689 -6.75 -6.91 -16.80
C GLY A 689 -6.95 -5.69 -17.70
N ASN A 690 -5.92 -4.88 -17.90
CA ASN A 690 -5.98 -3.75 -18.84
C ASN A 690 -5.72 -4.14 -20.31
N ASN A 691 -5.47 -5.42 -20.63
CA ASN A 691 -5.02 -5.89 -21.95
C ASN A 691 -6.17 -6.31 -22.88
N TYR A 692 -7.15 -5.42 -23.09
CA TYR A 692 -8.19 -5.56 -24.10
C TYR A 692 -8.39 -4.25 -24.87
N TYR A 693 -8.89 -4.36 -26.09
CA TYR A 693 -9.12 -3.21 -26.98
C TYR A 693 -10.28 -2.35 -26.47
N HIS A 694 -10.12 -1.02 -26.51
CA HIS A 694 -11.14 -0.05 -26.13
C HIS A 694 -11.28 0.98 -27.26
N LYS A 695 -12.29 0.86 -28.13
CA LYS A 695 -12.67 1.98 -29.00
C LYS A 695 -14.19 2.05 -29.05
N LYS A 696 -14.75 3.05 -28.36
CA LYS A 696 -16.14 3.53 -28.45
C LYS A 696 -17.23 2.49 -28.13
N VAL A 697 -17.64 2.39 -26.85
CA VAL A 697 -18.95 1.93 -26.30
C VAL A 697 -19.56 0.60 -26.84
N THR A 698 -18.93 -0.10 -27.79
CA THR A 698 -19.50 -1.29 -28.45
C THR A 698 -18.47 -2.36 -28.81
N ASP A 699 -17.17 -2.13 -28.60
CA ASP A 699 -16.15 -3.12 -28.98
C ASP A 699 -14.95 -3.07 -28.02
N PRO A 700 -14.91 -4.01 -27.06
CA PRO A 700 -14.75 -5.41 -27.38
C PRO A 700 -16.07 -6.19 -27.26
N LEU A 701 -16.43 -6.91 -28.32
CA LEU A 701 -17.41 -7.99 -28.27
C LEU A 701 -16.94 -9.08 -27.29
N TRP A 702 -17.22 -8.88 -26.00
CA TRP A 702 -17.14 -9.94 -25.01
C TRP A 702 -18.23 -10.96 -25.34
N GLN A 703 -17.84 -12.06 -25.98
CA GLN A 703 -18.79 -13.12 -26.32
C GLN A 703 -18.61 -14.27 -25.35
N VAL A 704 -19.67 -14.60 -24.62
CA VAL A 704 -19.74 -15.77 -23.77
C VAL A 704 -20.52 -16.85 -24.51
N ARG A 705 -20.03 -18.09 -24.53
CA ARG A 705 -20.72 -19.24 -25.13
C ARG A 705 -20.52 -20.52 -24.30
N LYS A 706 -21.45 -21.46 -24.39
CA LYS A 706 -21.33 -22.81 -23.85
C LYS A 706 -20.63 -23.71 -24.89
N THR A 707 -19.69 -24.53 -24.44
CA THR A 707 -18.96 -25.46 -25.31
C THR A 707 -18.59 -26.75 -24.57
N ARG A 708 -18.00 -27.71 -25.28
CA ARG A 708 -17.41 -28.91 -24.68
C ARG A 708 -15.95 -29.05 -25.07
N LEU A 709 -15.07 -29.19 -24.09
CA LEU A 709 -13.65 -29.48 -24.30
C LEU A 709 -13.33 -30.85 -23.70
N LYS A 710 -12.91 -31.81 -24.56
CA LYS A 710 -12.67 -33.21 -24.16
C LYS A 710 -13.84 -33.83 -23.38
N GLY A 711 -15.07 -33.62 -23.87
CA GLY A 711 -16.31 -34.12 -23.25
C GLY A 711 -16.81 -33.34 -22.03
N LYS A 712 -16.02 -32.41 -21.47
CA LYS A 712 -16.44 -31.60 -20.32
C LYS A 712 -17.11 -30.30 -20.77
N ARG A 713 -18.25 -29.94 -20.14
CA ARG A 713 -18.99 -28.69 -20.39
C ARG A 713 -18.20 -27.49 -19.87
N MET A 714 -18.04 -26.45 -20.69
CA MET A 714 -17.21 -25.27 -20.40
C MET A 714 -17.91 -24.00 -20.89
N TRP A 715 -17.63 -22.88 -20.25
CA TRP A 715 -17.80 -21.57 -20.86
C TRP A 715 -16.61 -21.27 -21.77
N VAL A 716 -16.84 -20.58 -22.87
CA VAL A 716 -15.78 -19.94 -23.66
C VAL A 716 -16.08 -18.45 -23.75
N VAL A 717 -15.08 -17.64 -23.37
CA VAL A 717 -15.18 -16.18 -23.42
C VAL A 717 -14.18 -15.64 -24.43
N HIS A 718 -14.68 -14.92 -25.43
CA HIS A 718 -13.88 -14.29 -26.49
C HIS A 718 -13.72 -12.80 -26.24
N TYR A 719 -12.51 -12.27 -26.46
CA TYR A 719 -12.24 -10.83 -26.46
C TYR A 719 -11.04 -10.48 -27.34
N SER A 720 -10.99 -9.25 -27.85
CA SER A 720 -9.84 -8.74 -28.60
C SER A 720 -8.86 -8.05 -27.66
N ASN A 721 -7.57 -8.43 -27.71
CA ASN A 721 -6.54 -7.76 -26.92
C ASN A 721 -6.15 -6.39 -27.52
N ARG A 722 -5.31 -5.61 -26.83
CA ARG A 722 -4.86 -4.28 -27.33
C ARG A 722 -4.10 -4.32 -28.66
N LYS A 723 -3.63 -5.50 -29.08
CA LYS A 723 -2.96 -5.74 -30.38
C LYS A 723 -3.92 -6.33 -31.41
N PHE A 724 -5.24 -6.19 -31.20
CA PHE A 724 -6.29 -6.68 -32.09
C PHE A 724 -6.29 -8.20 -32.33
N LYS A 725 -5.64 -8.99 -31.46
CA LYS A 725 -5.70 -10.45 -31.54
C LYS A 725 -6.88 -10.97 -30.73
N THR A 726 -7.65 -11.87 -31.32
CA THR A 726 -8.76 -12.55 -30.64
C THR A 726 -8.21 -13.56 -29.64
N ILE A 727 -8.63 -13.46 -28.40
CA ILE A 727 -8.29 -14.37 -27.30
C ILE A 727 -9.55 -15.14 -26.93
N SER A 728 -9.43 -16.45 -26.76
CA SER A 728 -10.49 -17.30 -26.22
C SER A 728 -10.04 -17.93 -24.91
N LEU A 729 -10.85 -17.77 -23.86
CA LEU A 729 -10.64 -18.38 -22.55
C LEU A 729 -11.71 -19.46 -22.32
N TYR A 730 -11.28 -20.69 -22.11
CA TYR A 730 -12.14 -21.81 -21.76
C TYR A 730 -12.18 -21.91 -20.24
N ILE A 731 -13.37 -21.82 -19.65
CA ILE A 731 -13.61 -21.74 -18.22
C ILE A 731 -14.50 -22.92 -17.83
N ASP A 732 -14.09 -23.68 -16.82
CA ASP A 732 -14.83 -24.84 -16.34
C ASP A 732 -16.17 -24.43 -15.71
N LYS A 733 -17.25 -25.13 -16.06
CA LYS A 733 -18.62 -24.77 -15.64
C LYS A 733 -18.88 -24.91 -14.14
N ASP A 734 -18.07 -25.72 -13.45
CA ASP A 734 -18.28 -26.09 -12.05
C ASP A 734 -17.34 -25.33 -11.12
N THR A 735 -16.11 -25.09 -11.58
CA THR A 735 -15.02 -24.54 -10.76
C THR A 735 -14.60 -23.12 -11.15
N GLY A 736 -15.00 -22.62 -12.32
CA GLY A 736 -14.60 -21.30 -12.80
C GLY A 736 -13.11 -21.21 -13.20
N LYS A 737 -12.39 -22.34 -13.18
CA LYS A 737 -10.97 -22.40 -13.56
C LYS A 737 -10.80 -22.23 -15.06
N ILE A 738 -9.86 -21.38 -15.48
CA ILE A 738 -9.48 -21.26 -16.89
C ILE A 738 -8.65 -22.50 -17.28
N VAL A 739 -9.23 -23.38 -18.07
CA VAL A 739 -8.60 -24.65 -18.50
C VAL A 739 -7.76 -24.52 -19.77
N LYS A 740 -8.07 -23.54 -20.61
CA LYS A 740 -7.34 -23.32 -21.87
C LYS A 740 -7.42 -21.85 -22.29
N ARG A 741 -6.31 -21.34 -22.83
CA ARG A 741 -6.25 -20.03 -23.50
C ARG A 741 -5.77 -20.22 -24.92
N VAL A 742 -6.54 -19.71 -25.88
CA VAL A 742 -6.18 -19.73 -27.30
C VAL A 742 -6.01 -18.30 -27.78
N LYS A 743 -4.95 -18.06 -28.55
CA LYS A 743 -4.75 -16.82 -29.30
C LYS A 743 -4.98 -17.17 -30.77
N HIS A 744 -5.87 -16.45 -31.42
CA HIS A 744 -6.12 -16.58 -32.86
C HIS A 744 -5.27 -15.57 -33.63
#